data_AF-A0A671VS25-F1
#
_entry.id   AF-A0A671VS25-F1
#
_cell.length_a   1.000
_cell.length_b   1.000
_cell.length_c   1.000
_cell.angle_alpha   90.00
_cell.angle_beta   90.00
_cell.angle_gamma   90.00
#
_symmetry.space_group_name_H-M   'P 1'
#
loop_
_entity.id
_entity.type
_entity.pdbx_description
1 polymer ?
#
loop_
_entity_poly.entity_id
_entity_poly.type
_entity_poly.pdbx_seq_one_letter_code
_entity_poly.pdbx_strand_id
1 'polypeptide(L)'
;MADDFSESLTPPVSPFTADSLCELMAARPPCFCCSETKEDPAGALPTEGYTARGSLKRLLLRLDPAPAEYETDTVEIFGFPWVTETALVESTKLLFGLCRQKVYRLETLVQSSSHDFGQAGNLHYEAEELRQQCVSFLQYVKVFLHRYLEPSSSLDASHLHPYEVLEAQLPSALLEELFGITLLIGRLKDLPSNVQSATTSLFTMSNQGKVCIFPPSWHLLHLHLDIHWSVLEILHLLGHKMQGQVVYAHQFVNLTGENLTDTSLFEEHLCSLLCDLTGLAIGKYSKVRPTEALSSHHYLCCCTKELWVLLMHLLEHRNKVLHTQSFWSYMNSLLRPLVTGKPAGEQFSGLPTHCKDPLGFTWWLVTHLAMLGQYNRNGTLQNEKHLGDNWTFVEELLKLTCNPKVSSASSFNLAEEQVRMHAHCCLSLCLLWEPSTSAVSTLWEYYSRNLSASFTVPWLGMSGVGSLYKTPQALLEQARNCCSPFHLHSPGHTQLYRSANSFHIFLRVLALCLAQDRAGGVPQRQIKGRIYSKFSSKKMQELSEAGLMNFLLLFLVVARQVELEDVASRACELLGFLPTNCPPGHRTLIWRGQLSLLLLFQERGLDVGAQASWLASSFNETAKEFYNKTTEVSRKLALWGPLGSYLEGVAEVFETSPTLSLSEENKYF
;
A
#
# COMPACT_ATOMS: atom_id res chain seq x y z
N MET A 1 -58.49 -21.27 56.23
CA MET A 1 -57.50 -20.22 55.93
C MET A 1 -58.08 -19.44 54.78
N ALA A 2 -58.44 -18.19 55.03
CA ALA A 2 -59.11 -17.32 54.09
C ALA A 2 -58.09 -16.60 53.18
N ASP A 3 -58.46 -16.53 51.90
CA ASP A 3 -58.11 -15.63 50.80
C ASP A 3 -56.82 -14.80 50.81
N ASP A 4 -56.11 -14.85 49.67
CA ASP A 4 -56.02 -13.66 48.82
C ASP A 4 -55.82 -14.02 47.34
N PHE A 5 -56.61 -13.36 46.48
CA PHE A 5 -56.64 -13.48 45.03
C PHE A 5 -55.47 -12.71 44.36
N SER A 6 -54.94 -13.23 43.25
CA SER A 6 -54.36 -12.39 42.20
C SER A 6 -54.86 -12.86 40.83
N GLU A 7 -55.77 -12.09 40.25
CA GLU A 7 -56.33 -12.28 38.91
C GLU A 7 -55.26 -12.03 37.84
N SER A 8 -54.98 -13.06 37.03
CA SER A 8 -54.26 -12.92 35.77
C SER A 8 -55.28 -12.62 34.66
N LEU A 9 -55.27 -11.38 34.16
CA LEU A 9 -56.08 -10.89 33.04
C LEU A 9 -55.36 -11.09 31.69
N THR A 10 -54.92 -12.31 31.38
CA THR A 10 -54.52 -12.67 30.01
C THR A 10 -55.05 -14.06 29.67
N PRO A 11 -55.75 -14.25 28.54
CA PRO A 11 -56.14 -15.59 28.11
C PRO A 11 -54.89 -16.41 27.75
N PRO A 12 -54.93 -17.75 27.88
CA PRO A 12 -53.81 -18.60 27.50
C PRO A 12 -53.53 -18.42 26.00
N VAL A 13 -52.27 -18.13 25.69
CA VAL A 13 -51.74 -17.86 24.36
C VAL A 13 -52.00 -19.09 23.46
N SER A 14 -52.68 -18.86 22.32
CA SER A 14 -52.95 -19.87 21.29
C SER A 14 -51.63 -20.42 20.72
N PRO A 15 -51.54 -21.71 20.31
CA PRO A 15 -50.29 -22.30 19.78
C PRO A 15 -49.78 -21.65 18.48
N PHE A 16 -50.53 -20.71 17.91
CA PHE A 16 -50.23 -20.07 16.62
C PHE A 16 -49.52 -18.70 16.73
N THR A 17 -49.23 -18.20 17.92
CA THR A 17 -48.53 -16.90 18.10
C THR A 17 -47.02 -17.01 18.37
N ALA A 18 -46.46 -18.22 18.33
CA ALA A 18 -45.01 -18.40 18.43
C ALA A 18 -44.25 -18.11 17.11
N ASP A 19 -44.95 -18.12 15.98
CA ASP A 19 -44.35 -17.90 14.65
C ASP A 19 -44.41 -16.44 14.17
N SER A 20 -44.95 -15.50 14.95
CA SER A 20 -45.05 -14.08 14.57
C SER A 20 -43.91 -13.20 15.11
N LEU A 21 -42.82 -13.79 15.63
CA LEU A 21 -41.63 -13.07 16.10
C LEU A 21 -40.42 -13.22 15.15
N CYS A 22 -40.66 -13.74 13.95
CA CYS A 22 -39.68 -13.75 12.87
C CYS A 22 -40.31 -13.10 11.62
N GLU A 23 -40.71 -11.83 11.74
CA GLU A 23 -40.65 -10.96 10.56
C GLU A 23 -39.19 -10.95 10.12
N LEU A 24 -38.89 -11.71 9.07
CA LEU A 24 -37.64 -11.64 8.32
C LEU A 24 -37.43 -10.17 7.98
N MET A 25 -36.61 -9.46 8.77
CA MET A 25 -36.16 -8.12 8.40
C MET A 25 -35.61 -8.22 6.99
N ALA A 26 -36.20 -7.46 6.06
CA ALA A 26 -35.70 -7.36 4.70
C ALA A 26 -34.19 -7.12 4.76
N ALA A 27 -33.43 -7.92 4.02
CA ALA A 27 -31.98 -7.81 4.01
C ALA A 27 -31.60 -6.36 3.65
N ARG A 28 -30.90 -5.66 4.54
CA ARG A 28 -30.44 -4.30 4.24
C ARG A 28 -29.43 -4.38 3.10
N PRO A 29 -29.45 -3.48 2.10
CA PRO A 29 -28.40 -3.42 1.09
C PRO A 29 -27.02 -3.13 1.71
N PRO A 30 -25.92 -3.57 1.07
CA PRO A 30 -24.56 -3.26 1.54
C PRO A 30 -24.32 -1.75 1.52
N CYS A 31 -23.66 -1.23 2.55
CA CYS A 31 -23.33 0.19 2.67
C CYS A 31 -22.01 0.39 3.43
N PHE A 32 -21.36 1.53 3.23
CA PHE A 32 -20.10 1.82 3.93
C PHE A 32 -20.31 2.03 5.44
N CYS A 33 -19.76 1.17 6.28
CA CYS A 33 -19.87 1.31 7.73
C CYS A 33 -18.54 1.09 8.46
N CYS A 34 -18.19 1.98 9.39
CA CYS A 34 -16.96 1.90 10.19
C CYS A 34 -17.19 1.69 11.69
N SER A 35 -18.41 1.29 12.08
CA SER A 35 -18.84 1.11 13.48
C SER A 35 -18.10 0.00 14.24
N GLU A 36 -17.63 -1.04 13.55
CA GLU A 36 -17.12 -2.28 14.18
C GLU A 36 -15.60 -2.35 14.34
N THR A 37 -14.87 -1.22 14.25
CA THR A 37 -13.40 -1.23 14.26
C THR A 37 -12.80 -1.45 15.66
N LYS A 38 -12.93 -2.67 16.20
CA LYS A 38 -11.78 -3.28 16.87
C LYS A 38 -10.90 -3.82 15.75
N GLU A 39 -9.64 -3.40 15.69
CA GLU A 39 -8.67 -3.96 14.75
C GLU A 39 -8.70 -5.49 14.84
N ASP A 40 -9.32 -6.13 13.85
CA ASP A 40 -9.37 -7.58 13.77
C ASP A 40 -7.93 -8.05 13.49
N PRO A 41 -7.33 -8.94 14.30
CA PRO A 41 -6.00 -9.50 14.04
C PRO A 41 -5.89 -10.17 12.67
N ALA A 42 -7.01 -10.53 12.03
CA ALA A 42 -7.06 -11.08 10.67
C ALA A 42 -7.00 -10.03 9.53
N GLY A 43 -7.09 -8.72 9.84
CA GLY A 43 -6.99 -7.64 8.86
C GLY A 43 -8.17 -7.52 7.89
N ALA A 44 -9.32 -8.16 8.17
CA ALA A 44 -10.49 -8.15 7.29
C ALA A 44 -11.14 -6.75 7.15
N LEU A 45 -11.79 -6.51 6.01
CA LEU A 45 -12.65 -5.34 5.79
C LEU A 45 -13.99 -5.50 6.55
N PRO A 46 -14.75 -4.39 6.76
CA PRO A 46 -16.02 -4.42 7.49
C PRO A 46 -16.99 -5.47 6.93
N THR A 47 -17.61 -6.23 7.84
CA THR A 47 -18.57 -7.32 7.59
C THR A 47 -19.82 -6.86 6.81
N GLU A 48 -20.24 -5.63 7.07
CA GLU A 48 -21.40 -4.98 6.47
C GLU A 48 -21.09 -4.26 5.14
N GLY A 49 -19.82 -4.21 4.75
CA GLY A 49 -19.35 -3.53 3.54
C GLY A 49 -19.65 -4.27 2.24
N TYR A 50 -19.42 -3.58 1.11
CA TYR A 50 -19.64 -4.09 -0.25
C TYR A 50 -18.77 -5.33 -0.58
N THR A 51 -17.57 -5.42 0.01
CA THR A 51 -16.64 -6.53 -0.20
C THR A 51 -17.06 -7.79 0.55
N ALA A 52 -17.27 -7.69 1.87
CA ALA A 52 -17.64 -8.82 2.73
C ALA A 52 -19.01 -9.40 2.37
N ARG A 53 -19.98 -8.56 2.01
CA ARG A 53 -21.32 -9.00 1.55
C ARG A 53 -21.34 -9.52 0.10
N GLY A 54 -20.18 -9.60 -0.55
CA GLY A 54 -20.02 -10.18 -1.88
C GLY A 54 -20.54 -9.33 -3.04
N SER A 55 -20.90 -8.06 -2.81
CA SER A 55 -21.40 -7.15 -3.86
C SER A 55 -20.39 -6.97 -4.97
N LEU A 56 -19.12 -6.71 -4.62
CA LEU A 56 -18.03 -6.61 -5.59
C LEU A 56 -17.89 -7.91 -6.40
N LYS A 57 -17.93 -9.07 -5.75
CA LYS A 57 -17.82 -10.36 -6.44
C LYS A 57 -18.97 -10.57 -7.43
N ARG A 58 -20.20 -10.22 -7.06
CA ARG A 58 -21.37 -10.30 -7.97
C ARG A 58 -21.21 -9.38 -9.17
N LEU A 59 -20.80 -8.12 -8.94
CA LEU A 59 -20.53 -7.15 -9.99
C LEU A 59 -19.52 -7.69 -11.01
N LEU A 60 -18.35 -8.16 -10.53
CA LEU A 60 -17.27 -8.64 -11.39
C LEU A 60 -17.58 -9.96 -12.11
N LEU A 61 -18.51 -10.76 -11.57
CA LEU A 61 -18.97 -12.02 -12.18
C LEU A 61 -20.25 -11.86 -12.99
N ARG A 62 -20.80 -10.63 -13.10
CA ARG A 62 -22.06 -10.33 -13.79
C ARG A 62 -23.23 -11.14 -13.24
N LEU A 63 -23.28 -11.25 -11.92
CA LEU A 63 -24.39 -11.87 -11.20
C LEU A 63 -25.38 -10.79 -10.75
N ASP A 64 -26.59 -11.24 -10.44
CA ASP A 64 -27.62 -10.39 -9.87
C ASP A 64 -27.10 -9.62 -8.64
N PRO A 65 -27.20 -8.28 -8.61
CA PRO A 65 -26.76 -7.46 -7.48
C PRO A 65 -27.39 -7.85 -6.14
N ALA A 66 -28.68 -8.22 -6.13
CA ALA A 66 -29.43 -8.58 -4.93
C ALA A 66 -30.44 -9.72 -5.21
N PRO A 67 -29.98 -10.98 -5.30
CA PRO A 67 -30.79 -12.10 -5.78
C PRO A 67 -32.01 -12.45 -4.91
N ALA A 68 -32.05 -12.01 -3.65
CA ALA A 68 -33.15 -12.29 -2.71
C ALA A 68 -34.04 -11.06 -2.44
N GLU A 69 -33.78 -9.93 -3.11
CA GLU A 69 -34.53 -8.67 -2.94
C GLU A 69 -35.24 -8.32 -4.25
N TYR A 70 -36.33 -7.54 -4.17
CA TYR A 70 -37.10 -7.04 -5.31
C TYR A 70 -37.72 -8.13 -6.20
N GLU A 71 -38.15 -9.25 -5.61
CA GLU A 71 -38.89 -10.33 -6.30
C GLU A 71 -40.40 -10.07 -6.35
N THR A 72 -40.91 -9.15 -5.52
CA THR A 72 -42.34 -8.82 -5.44
C THR A 72 -42.76 -7.83 -6.53
N ASP A 73 -44.02 -7.92 -6.98
CA ASP A 73 -44.61 -7.03 -8.00
C ASP A 73 -44.52 -5.54 -7.62
N THR A 74 -44.53 -5.25 -6.32
CA THR A 74 -44.38 -3.90 -5.78
C THR A 74 -43.16 -3.77 -4.87
N VAL A 75 -42.50 -2.61 -4.95
CA VAL A 75 -41.37 -2.20 -4.11
C VAL A 75 -41.70 -0.90 -3.41
N GLU A 76 -41.35 -0.79 -2.14
CA GLU A 76 -41.46 0.47 -1.40
C GLU A 76 -40.20 1.32 -1.58
N ILE A 77 -40.33 2.50 -2.18
CA ILE A 77 -39.22 3.44 -2.40
C ILE A 77 -39.63 4.81 -1.85
N PHE A 78 -38.81 5.35 -0.95
CA PHE A 78 -39.05 6.63 -0.26
C PHE A 78 -40.40 6.71 0.49
N GLY A 79 -40.95 5.58 0.93
CA GLY A 79 -42.23 5.51 1.64
C GLY A 79 -43.45 5.40 0.73
N PHE A 80 -43.25 5.15 -0.58
CA PHE A 80 -44.33 4.99 -1.56
C PHE A 80 -44.23 3.61 -2.23
N PRO A 81 -45.35 2.92 -2.47
CA PRO A 81 -45.36 1.68 -3.24
C PRO A 81 -45.26 1.98 -4.74
N TRP A 82 -44.38 1.24 -5.41
CA TRP A 82 -44.10 1.35 -6.84
C TRP A 82 -44.17 -0.02 -7.49
N VAL A 83 -44.52 -0.10 -8.78
CA VAL A 83 -44.42 -1.35 -9.55
C VAL A 83 -42.95 -1.64 -9.87
N THR A 84 -42.43 -2.76 -9.40
CA THR A 84 -40.99 -3.08 -9.41
C THR A 84 -40.37 -3.07 -10.82
N GLU A 85 -41.12 -3.50 -11.82
CA GLU A 85 -40.62 -3.65 -13.20
C GLU A 85 -40.73 -2.39 -14.06
N THR A 86 -41.58 -1.43 -13.68
CA THR A 86 -41.87 -0.25 -14.53
C THR A 86 -41.49 1.08 -13.88
N ALA A 87 -41.34 1.13 -12.55
CA ALA A 87 -41.22 2.39 -11.83
C ALA A 87 -40.00 3.22 -12.23
N LEU A 88 -38.88 2.58 -12.58
CA LEU A 88 -37.70 3.33 -13.04
C LEU A 88 -37.92 3.94 -14.44
N VAL A 89 -38.63 3.25 -15.33
CA VAL A 89 -38.95 3.72 -16.70
C VAL A 89 -39.97 4.86 -16.65
N GLU A 90 -41.03 4.70 -15.88
CA GLU A 90 -42.14 5.67 -15.84
C GLU A 90 -41.79 6.93 -15.04
N SER A 91 -40.97 6.80 -13.99
CA SER A 91 -40.79 7.84 -12.98
C SER A 91 -39.32 8.15 -12.65
N THR A 92 -38.40 8.01 -13.62
CA THR A 92 -36.95 8.26 -13.41
C THR A 92 -36.68 9.61 -12.73
N LYS A 93 -37.17 10.71 -13.32
CA LYS A 93 -36.93 12.08 -12.81
C LYS A 93 -37.50 12.29 -11.40
N LEU A 94 -38.66 11.71 -11.12
CA LEU A 94 -39.34 11.82 -9.82
C LEU A 94 -38.57 11.06 -8.74
N LEU A 95 -38.18 9.81 -9.00
CA LEU A 95 -37.42 8.98 -8.07
C LEU A 95 -36.06 9.59 -7.73
N PHE A 96 -35.33 10.08 -8.74
CA PHE A 96 -34.08 10.81 -8.52
C PHE A 96 -34.30 12.15 -7.81
N GLY A 97 -35.41 12.85 -8.08
CA GLY A 97 -35.83 14.04 -7.36
C GLY A 97 -36.06 13.79 -5.86
N LEU A 98 -36.73 12.69 -5.51
CA LEU A 98 -36.93 12.26 -4.13
C LEU A 98 -35.59 11.91 -3.47
N CYS A 99 -34.69 11.21 -4.18
CA CYS A 99 -33.34 10.93 -3.68
C CYS A 99 -32.59 12.22 -3.32
N ARG A 100 -32.59 13.22 -4.23
CA ARG A 100 -31.97 14.53 -3.97
C ARG A 100 -32.59 15.23 -2.76
N GLN A 101 -33.93 15.17 -2.60
CA GLN A 101 -34.61 15.74 -1.45
C GLN A 101 -34.15 15.12 -0.12
N LYS A 102 -33.95 13.79 -0.08
CA LYS A 102 -33.45 13.10 1.12
C LYS A 102 -32.01 13.47 1.45
N VAL A 103 -31.15 13.63 0.43
CA VAL A 103 -29.78 14.17 0.60
C VAL A 103 -29.81 15.57 1.22
N TYR A 104 -30.59 16.51 0.65
CA TYR A 104 -30.72 17.86 1.19
C TYR A 104 -31.26 17.90 2.62
N ARG A 105 -32.21 17.01 2.95
CA ARG A 105 -32.72 16.89 4.31
C ARG A 105 -31.62 16.45 5.28
N LEU A 106 -30.78 15.50 4.88
CA LEU A 106 -29.63 15.06 5.69
C LEU A 106 -28.59 16.18 5.86
N GLU A 107 -28.30 16.96 4.82
CA GLU A 107 -27.43 18.14 4.92
C GLU A 107 -27.99 19.19 5.90
N THR A 108 -29.30 19.42 5.84
CA THR A 108 -29.99 20.34 6.76
C THR A 108 -29.89 19.84 8.21
N LEU A 109 -30.01 18.53 8.45
CA LEU A 109 -29.80 17.93 9.77
C LEU A 109 -28.38 18.18 10.29
N VAL A 110 -27.36 18.07 9.43
CA VAL A 110 -25.97 18.37 9.79
C VAL A 110 -25.77 19.85 10.15
N GLN A 111 -26.44 20.76 9.45
CA GLN A 111 -26.35 22.20 9.72
C GLN A 111 -27.11 22.61 11.00
N SER A 112 -28.22 21.92 11.28
CA SER A 112 -29.10 22.20 12.41
C SER A 112 -28.72 21.51 13.72
N SER A 113 -27.76 20.57 13.70
CA SER A 113 -27.36 19.84 14.90
C SER A 113 -26.72 20.78 15.94
N SER A 114 -27.48 21.16 16.97
CA SER A 114 -26.98 21.83 18.18
C SER A 114 -26.24 20.82 19.06
N HIS A 115 -25.37 21.30 19.96
CA HIS A 115 -24.64 20.46 20.93
C HIS A 115 -25.53 19.84 22.03
N ASP A 116 -26.85 19.73 21.81
CA ASP A 116 -27.81 19.22 22.80
C ASP A 116 -27.82 17.70 22.82
N PHE A 117 -27.10 17.13 23.79
CA PHE A 117 -26.93 15.69 24.00
C PHE A 117 -28.24 14.89 24.13
N GLY A 118 -29.35 15.54 24.52
CA GLY A 118 -30.65 14.89 24.66
C GLY A 118 -31.33 14.51 23.34
N GLN A 119 -30.93 15.10 22.21
CA GLN A 119 -31.53 14.82 20.89
C GLN A 119 -30.66 13.93 19.98
N ALA A 120 -29.46 13.56 20.44
CA ALA A 120 -28.48 12.83 19.63
C ALA A 120 -29.01 11.48 19.11
N GLY A 121 -29.81 10.77 19.89
CA GLY A 121 -30.43 9.50 19.47
C GLY A 121 -31.43 9.68 18.33
N ASN A 122 -32.35 10.64 18.45
CA ASN A 122 -33.36 10.90 17.42
C ASN A 122 -32.72 11.38 16.11
N LEU A 123 -31.72 12.27 16.21
CA LEU A 123 -30.95 12.74 15.07
C LEU A 123 -30.19 11.61 14.36
N HIS A 124 -29.66 10.64 15.13
CA HIS A 124 -29.00 9.48 14.58
C HIS A 124 -29.95 8.58 13.78
N TYR A 125 -31.11 8.24 14.34
CA TYR A 125 -32.08 7.37 13.66
C TYR A 125 -32.69 8.03 12.43
N GLU A 126 -33.01 9.33 12.50
CA GLU A 126 -33.49 10.07 11.33
C GLU A 126 -32.43 10.10 10.23
N ALA A 127 -31.16 10.37 10.58
CA ALA A 127 -30.07 10.37 9.62
C ALA A 127 -29.77 8.97 9.04
N GLU A 128 -29.88 7.91 9.84
CA GLU A 128 -29.76 6.52 9.39
C GLU A 128 -30.87 6.16 8.39
N GLU A 129 -32.12 6.51 8.69
CA GLU A 129 -33.27 6.26 7.82
C GLU A 129 -33.12 6.97 6.47
N LEU A 130 -32.75 8.26 6.48
CA LEU A 130 -32.54 9.03 5.25
C LEU A 130 -31.42 8.42 4.39
N ARG A 131 -30.31 8.04 5.01
CA ARG A 131 -29.21 7.36 4.32
C ARG A 131 -29.67 6.02 3.74
N GLN A 132 -30.37 5.22 4.52
CA GLN A 132 -30.83 3.89 4.12
C GLN A 132 -31.82 3.97 2.96
N GLN A 133 -32.72 4.95 2.94
CA GLN A 133 -33.63 5.20 1.81
C GLN A 133 -32.87 5.48 0.51
N CYS A 134 -31.83 6.33 0.56
CA CYS A 134 -30.98 6.61 -0.61
C CYS A 134 -30.21 5.38 -1.08
N VAL A 135 -29.59 4.62 -0.17
CA VAL A 135 -28.82 3.42 -0.53
C VAL A 135 -29.75 2.35 -1.12
N SER A 136 -30.93 2.15 -0.55
CA SER A 136 -31.92 1.17 -1.05
C SER A 136 -32.42 1.55 -2.43
N PHE A 137 -32.68 2.85 -2.67
CA PHE A 137 -33.02 3.32 -4.01
C PHE A 137 -31.91 3.06 -5.03
N LEU A 138 -30.64 3.35 -4.70
CA LEU A 138 -29.52 3.08 -5.60
C LEU A 138 -29.31 1.58 -5.83
N GLN A 139 -29.58 0.75 -4.83
CA GLN A 139 -29.57 -0.71 -5.00
C GLN A 139 -30.69 -1.16 -5.94
N TYR A 140 -31.89 -0.62 -5.80
CA TYR A 140 -33.01 -0.88 -6.71
C TYR A 140 -32.65 -0.53 -8.15
N VAL A 141 -31.99 0.62 -8.42
CA VAL A 141 -31.53 0.98 -9.76
C VAL A 141 -30.57 -0.08 -10.34
N LYS A 142 -29.63 -0.61 -9.53
CA LYS A 142 -28.69 -1.66 -9.98
C LYS A 142 -29.43 -2.95 -10.34
N VAL A 143 -30.37 -3.38 -9.50
CA VAL A 143 -31.18 -4.58 -9.72
C VAL A 143 -32.05 -4.41 -10.96
N PHE A 144 -32.67 -3.25 -11.12
CA PHE A 144 -33.50 -2.92 -12.27
C PHE A 144 -32.72 -3.06 -13.58
N LEU A 145 -31.53 -2.44 -13.65
CA LEU A 145 -30.66 -2.55 -14.82
C LEU A 145 -30.25 -3.99 -15.10
N HIS A 146 -29.98 -4.78 -14.06
CA HIS A 146 -29.59 -6.17 -14.23
C HIS A 146 -30.73 -7.07 -14.71
N ARG A 147 -31.95 -6.91 -14.16
CA ARG A 147 -33.08 -7.81 -14.43
C ARG A 147 -33.98 -7.38 -15.58
N TYR A 148 -34.30 -6.09 -15.65
CA TYR A 148 -35.40 -5.60 -16.48
C TYR A 148 -34.95 -4.78 -17.68
N LEU A 149 -33.74 -4.20 -17.66
CA LEU A 149 -33.25 -3.49 -18.86
C LEU A 149 -32.82 -4.48 -19.95
N GLU A 150 -33.55 -4.46 -21.07
CA GLU A 150 -33.22 -5.16 -22.31
C GLU A 150 -32.65 -4.17 -23.37
N PRO A 151 -31.60 -4.54 -24.13
CA PRO A 151 -31.13 -3.73 -25.24
C PRO A 151 -32.19 -3.71 -26.35
N SER A 152 -32.57 -2.52 -26.83
CA SER A 152 -33.55 -2.40 -27.90
C SER A 152 -33.08 -3.10 -29.18
N SER A 153 -33.75 -4.20 -29.54
CA SER A 153 -33.58 -4.85 -30.84
C SER A 153 -34.19 -3.98 -31.94
N SER A 154 -33.40 -3.65 -32.95
CA SER A 154 -33.74 -2.96 -34.22
C SER A 154 -35.13 -2.32 -34.30
N LEU A 155 -35.14 -0.99 -34.35
CA LEU A 155 -36.27 -0.12 -34.69
C LEU A 155 -36.83 -0.42 -36.10
N ASP A 156 -37.52 -1.54 -36.28
CA ASP A 156 -38.40 -1.75 -37.42
C ASP A 156 -39.72 -1.05 -37.12
N ALA A 157 -39.86 0.10 -37.75
CA ALA A 157 -40.94 1.06 -37.55
C ALA A 157 -42.30 0.50 -37.99
N SER A 158 -43.21 0.30 -37.03
CA SER A 158 -44.60 0.80 -37.11
C SER A 158 -45.37 0.44 -35.83
N HIS A 159 -45.63 1.46 -35.00
CA HIS A 159 -46.39 1.42 -33.74
C HIS A 159 -45.66 0.83 -32.51
N LEU A 160 -44.63 1.53 -32.03
CA LEU A 160 -44.07 1.28 -30.70
C LEU A 160 -45.08 1.71 -29.62
N HIS A 161 -45.28 0.87 -28.61
CA HIS A 161 -46.10 1.20 -27.45
C HIS A 161 -45.45 2.38 -26.68
N PRO A 162 -46.21 3.31 -26.07
CA PRO A 162 -45.63 4.46 -25.35
C PRO A 162 -44.61 4.07 -24.27
N TYR A 163 -44.79 2.90 -23.66
CA TYR A 163 -43.83 2.33 -22.70
C TYR A 163 -42.49 1.95 -23.36
N GLU A 164 -42.50 1.29 -24.52
CA GLU A 164 -41.29 0.89 -25.26
C GLU A 164 -40.45 2.11 -25.68
N VAL A 165 -41.13 3.24 -25.98
CA VAL A 165 -40.47 4.51 -26.27
C VAL A 165 -39.78 5.08 -25.03
N LEU A 166 -40.41 5.01 -23.86
CA LEU A 166 -39.82 5.45 -22.58
C LEU A 166 -38.66 4.54 -22.17
N GLU A 167 -38.82 3.23 -22.35
CA GLU A 167 -37.78 2.23 -22.06
C GLU A 167 -36.54 2.44 -22.94
N ALA A 168 -36.72 2.72 -24.24
CA ALA A 168 -35.62 3.06 -25.14
C ALA A 168 -34.89 4.37 -24.76
N GLN A 169 -35.58 5.30 -24.11
CA GLN A 169 -35.01 6.58 -23.64
C GLN A 169 -34.39 6.48 -22.25
N LEU A 170 -34.70 5.43 -21.48
CA LEU A 170 -34.25 5.26 -20.10
C LEU A 170 -32.72 5.33 -19.95
N PRO A 171 -31.88 4.67 -20.79
CA PRO A 171 -30.42 4.77 -20.65
C PRO A 171 -29.91 6.21 -20.67
N SER A 172 -30.42 7.04 -21.59
CA SER A 172 -30.08 8.45 -21.69
C SER A 172 -30.60 9.25 -20.50
N ALA A 173 -31.86 9.04 -20.10
CA ALA A 173 -32.45 9.73 -18.95
C ALA A 173 -31.72 9.39 -17.63
N LEU A 174 -31.32 8.13 -17.47
CA LEU A 174 -30.56 7.67 -16.32
C LEU A 174 -29.17 8.31 -16.29
N LEU A 175 -28.48 8.41 -17.42
CA LEU A 175 -27.18 9.07 -17.52
C LEU A 175 -27.25 10.54 -17.04
N GLU A 176 -28.29 11.25 -17.47
CA GLU A 176 -28.54 12.65 -17.08
C GLU A 176 -28.82 12.80 -15.58
N GLU A 177 -29.63 11.92 -15.02
CA GLU A 177 -29.96 11.94 -13.59
C GLU A 177 -28.77 11.53 -12.72
N LEU A 178 -27.93 10.59 -13.18
CA LEU A 178 -26.66 10.24 -12.52
C LEU A 178 -25.70 11.43 -12.52
N PHE A 179 -25.55 12.11 -13.66
CA PHE A 179 -24.77 13.34 -13.73
C PHE A 179 -25.30 14.40 -12.76
N GLY A 180 -26.63 14.60 -12.72
CA GLY A 180 -27.27 15.50 -11.78
C GLY A 180 -26.98 15.16 -10.31
N ILE A 181 -26.98 13.88 -9.92
CA ILE A 181 -26.57 13.45 -8.57
C ILE A 181 -25.09 13.71 -8.31
N THR A 182 -24.20 13.48 -9.29
CA THR A 182 -22.76 13.78 -9.11
C THR A 182 -22.50 15.27 -8.89
N LEU A 183 -23.24 16.14 -9.59
CA LEU A 183 -23.16 17.59 -9.40
C LEU A 183 -23.69 18.03 -8.02
N LEU A 184 -24.76 17.40 -7.54
CA LEU A 184 -25.30 17.65 -6.20
C LEU A 184 -24.30 17.29 -5.10
N ILE A 185 -23.76 16.08 -5.17
CA ILE A 185 -22.85 15.53 -4.14
C ILE A 185 -21.49 16.22 -4.17
N GLY A 186 -21.07 16.70 -5.34
CA GLY A 186 -19.83 17.44 -5.51
C GLY A 186 -18.59 16.60 -5.21
N ARG A 187 -17.52 17.27 -4.77
CA ARG A 187 -16.20 16.67 -4.53
C ARG A 187 -16.03 16.27 -3.06
N LEU A 188 -15.46 15.09 -2.80
CA LEU A 188 -15.22 14.61 -1.44
C LEU A 188 -14.25 15.50 -0.65
N LYS A 189 -13.29 16.11 -1.34
CA LYS A 189 -12.29 17.00 -0.71
C LYS A 189 -12.87 18.34 -0.26
N ASP A 190 -13.98 18.78 -0.87
CA ASP A 190 -14.61 20.08 -0.62
C ASP A 190 -15.62 20.02 0.54
N LEU A 191 -15.86 18.82 1.10
CA LEU A 191 -16.69 18.64 2.29
C LEU A 191 -16.16 19.46 3.46
N PRO A 192 -17.03 20.13 4.24
CA PRO A 192 -16.57 20.98 5.33
C PRO A 192 -15.87 20.18 6.43
N SER A 193 -14.95 20.85 7.14
CA SER A 193 -14.01 20.20 8.07
C SER A 193 -14.69 19.47 9.23
N ASN A 194 -15.88 19.89 9.64
CA ASN A 194 -16.75 19.22 10.62
C ASN A 194 -17.26 17.85 10.14
N VAL A 195 -17.49 17.69 8.84
CA VAL A 195 -17.89 16.41 8.22
C VAL A 195 -16.66 15.51 8.01
N GLN A 196 -15.54 16.08 7.58
CA GLN A 196 -14.30 15.30 7.42
C GLN A 196 -13.76 14.79 8.78
N SER A 197 -13.87 15.59 9.84
CA SER A 197 -13.48 15.22 11.22
C SER A 197 -14.48 14.30 11.92
N ALA A 198 -15.72 14.19 11.42
CA ALA A 198 -16.72 13.25 11.95
C ALA A 198 -16.28 11.78 11.84
N THR A 199 -15.34 11.47 10.95
CA THR A 199 -14.68 10.14 10.87
C THR A 199 -13.84 9.80 12.10
N THR A 200 -13.31 10.82 12.79
CA THR A 200 -12.44 10.70 13.96
C THR A 200 -13.17 10.90 15.28
N SER A 201 -14.34 11.54 15.28
CA SER A 201 -15.15 11.74 16.49
C SER A 201 -16.10 10.55 16.69
N LEU A 202 -15.55 9.41 17.09
CA LEU A 202 -16.35 8.29 17.58
C LEU A 202 -16.90 8.65 18.97
N PHE A 203 -18.06 9.30 19.04
CA PHE A 203 -18.81 9.41 20.30
C PHE A 203 -19.49 8.07 20.60
N THR A 204 -18.75 7.16 21.23
CA THR A 204 -19.32 5.90 21.74
C THR A 204 -19.93 6.14 23.12
N MET A 205 -21.22 6.47 23.18
CA MET A 205 -21.98 6.30 24.42
C MET A 205 -22.42 4.84 24.52
N SER A 206 -21.49 3.94 24.87
CA SER A 206 -21.83 2.54 25.15
C SER A 206 -22.40 2.40 26.56
N ASN A 207 -23.70 2.64 26.72
CA ASN A 207 -24.42 2.02 27.83
C ASN A 207 -24.72 0.57 27.42
N GLN A 208 -24.40 -0.35 28.33
CA GLN A 208 -24.48 -1.81 28.21
C GLN A 208 -25.61 -2.30 27.27
N GLY A 209 -25.26 -2.63 26.02
CA GLY A 209 -26.17 -3.25 25.04
C GLY A 209 -26.37 -2.49 23.71
N LYS A 210 -25.53 -2.81 22.72
CA LYS A 210 -25.85 -2.92 21.28
C LYS A 210 -26.27 -1.72 20.40
N VAL A 211 -26.27 -0.45 20.81
CA VAL A 211 -26.54 0.66 19.84
C VAL A 211 -25.43 1.71 19.83
N CYS A 212 -24.69 1.80 18.72
CA CYS A 212 -23.73 2.86 18.46
C CYS A 212 -24.46 4.06 17.83
N ILE A 213 -24.56 5.16 18.57
CA ILE A 213 -25.19 6.40 18.09
C ILE A 213 -24.12 7.25 17.38
N PHE A 214 -24.38 7.61 16.12
CA PHE A 214 -23.49 8.41 15.29
C PHE A 214 -24.10 9.78 14.94
N PRO A 215 -23.28 10.86 14.88
CA PRO A 215 -23.78 12.18 14.49
C PRO A 215 -24.25 12.20 13.02
N PRO A 216 -25.20 13.07 12.63
CA PRO A 216 -25.66 13.19 11.24
C PRO A 216 -24.52 13.44 10.22
N SER A 217 -23.45 14.11 10.63
CA SER A 217 -22.27 14.36 9.77
C SER A 217 -21.53 13.08 9.39
N TRP A 218 -21.55 12.06 10.25
CA TRP A 218 -21.03 10.74 9.94
C TRP A 218 -21.88 10.07 8.86
N HIS A 219 -23.20 10.10 9.00
CA HIS A 219 -24.13 9.51 8.01
C HIS A 219 -24.01 10.20 6.66
N LEU A 220 -23.90 11.53 6.63
CA LEU A 220 -23.72 12.31 5.40
C LEU A 220 -22.44 11.89 4.67
N LEU A 221 -21.30 11.84 5.36
CA LEU A 221 -20.04 11.43 4.72
C LEU A 221 -20.13 10.04 4.10
N HIS A 222 -20.71 9.07 4.83
CA HIS A 222 -20.82 7.71 4.33
C HIS A 222 -21.82 7.59 3.18
N LEU A 223 -22.89 8.40 3.18
CA LEU A 223 -23.80 8.52 2.04
C LEU A 223 -23.08 9.07 0.81
N HIS A 224 -22.19 10.07 0.95
CA HIS A 224 -21.36 10.53 -0.18
C HIS A 224 -20.53 9.37 -0.74
N LEU A 225 -19.86 8.58 0.11
CA LEU A 225 -19.10 7.41 -0.34
C LEU A 225 -19.99 6.40 -1.07
N ASP A 226 -21.17 6.08 -0.51
CA ASP A 226 -22.14 5.15 -1.12
C ASP A 226 -22.60 5.62 -2.49
N ILE A 227 -22.89 6.91 -2.65
CA ILE A 227 -23.31 7.51 -3.92
C ILE A 227 -22.16 7.48 -4.93
N HIS A 228 -20.95 7.93 -4.55
CA HIS A 228 -19.80 7.91 -5.46
C HIS A 228 -19.51 6.50 -6.00
N TRP A 229 -19.54 5.49 -5.14
CA TRP A 229 -19.37 4.09 -5.54
C TRP A 229 -20.54 3.61 -6.41
N SER A 230 -21.79 3.85 -5.98
CA SER A 230 -22.97 3.38 -6.70
C SER A 230 -23.09 3.97 -8.10
N VAL A 231 -22.70 5.23 -8.30
CA VAL A 231 -22.65 5.84 -9.64
C VAL A 231 -21.69 5.08 -10.56
N LEU A 232 -20.47 4.76 -10.10
CA LEU A 232 -19.51 3.99 -10.89
C LEU A 232 -20.03 2.57 -11.20
N GLU A 233 -20.66 1.93 -10.22
CA GLU A 233 -21.25 0.60 -10.37
C GLU A 233 -22.40 0.61 -11.39
N ILE A 234 -23.32 1.58 -11.28
CA ILE A 234 -24.45 1.76 -12.20
C ILE A 234 -23.96 2.04 -13.63
N LEU A 235 -22.99 2.94 -13.80
CA LEU A 235 -22.41 3.24 -15.12
C LEU A 235 -21.70 2.04 -15.72
N HIS A 236 -21.02 1.23 -14.90
CA HIS A 236 -20.41 -0.02 -15.36
C HIS A 236 -21.45 -1.05 -15.81
N LEU A 237 -22.53 -1.22 -15.03
CA LEU A 237 -23.65 -2.10 -15.37
C LEU A 237 -24.36 -1.65 -16.65
N LEU A 238 -24.60 -0.34 -16.79
CA LEU A 238 -25.24 0.25 -17.96
C LEU A 238 -24.42 -0.01 -19.23
N GLY A 239 -23.12 0.30 -19.22
CA GLY A 239 -22.25 0.06 -20.37
C GLY A 239 -22.12 -1.44 -20.72
N HIS A 240 -22.19 -2.33 -19.72
CA HIS A 240 -22.22 -3.77 -19.95
C HIS A 240 -23.54 -4.23 -20.59
N LYS A 241 -24.67 -3.76 -20.06
CA LYS A 241 -26.00 -4.07 -20.60
C LYS A 241 -26.17 -3.58 -22.02
N MET A 242 -25.60 -2.43 -22.35
CA MET A 242 -25.62 -1.88 -23.70
C MET A 242 -24.58 -2.50 -24.63
N GLN A 243 -23.93 -3.61 -24.23
CA GLN A 243 -22.96 -4.36 -25.03
C GLN A 243 -21.82 -3.49 -25.59
N GLY A 244 -21.45 -2.42 -24.87
CA GLY A 244 -20.43 -1.47 -25.32
C GLY A 244 -20.91 -0.41 -26.32
N GLN A 245 -22.22 -0.32 -26.59
CA GLN A 245 -22.79 0.84 -27.28
C GLN A 245 -22.71 2.07 -26.38
N VAL A 246 -22.27 3.19 -26.95
CA VAL A 246 -22.13 4.45 -26.23
C VAL A 246 -23.51 5.06 -26.01
N VAL A 247 -23.85 5.33 -24.75
CA VAL A 247 -25.10 5.99 -24.38
C VAL A 247 -24.85 7.49 -24.33
N TYR A 248 -25.66 8.26 -25.06
CA TYR A 248 -25.56 9.72 -25.11
C TYR A 248 -26.65 10.36 -24.24
N ALA A 249 -26.27 11.41 -23.50
CA ALA A 249 -27.23 12.32 -22.89
C ALA A 249 -27.83 13.21 -23.98
N HIS A 250 -29.15 13.24 -24.10
CA HIS A 250 -29.83 13.99 -25.16
C HIS A 250 -30.12 15.45 -24.74
N GLN A 251 -30.27 15.71 -23.43
CA GLN A 251 -30.56 17.04 -22.88
C GLN A 251 -29.29 17.85 -22.57
N PHE A 252 -28.13 17.20 -22.45
CA PHE A 252 -26.83 17.85 -22.15
C PHE A 252 -25.92 17.84 -23.38
N VAL A 253 -26.33 18.55 -24.42
CA VAL A 253 -25.40 18.98 -25.48
C VAL A 253 -24.67 20.22 -24.94
N ASN A 254 -23.40 20.07 -24.56
CA ASN A 254 -22.63 21.21 -24.06
C ASN A 254 -22.57 22.33 -25.11
N LEU A 255 -22.45 23.58 -24.66
CA LEU A 255 -22.20 24.76 -25.52
C LEU A 255 -20.95 24.62 -26.42
N THR A 256 -20.09 23.62 -26.14
CA THR A 256 -18.88 23.25 -26.88
C THR A 256 -19.09 22.18 -27.96
N GLY A 257 -20.29 21.58 -28.07
CA GLY A 257 -20.61 20.55 -29.07
C GLY A 257 -20.16 19.14 -28.73
N GLU A 258 -19.64 18.89 -27.53
CA GLU A 258 -19.33 17.54 -27.03
C GLU A 258 -20.54 16.95 -26.29
N ASN A 259 -20.94 15.73 -26.66
CA ASN A 259 -22.04 15.02 -26.01
C ASN A 259 -21.52 14.29 -24.77
N LEU A 260 -22.19 14.47 -23.62
CA LEU A 260 -21.95 13.66 -22.43
C LEU A 260 -22.31 12.20 -22.71
N THR A 261 -21.38 11.28 -22.46
CA THR A 261 -21.58 9.83 -22.61
C THR A 261 -21.44 9.10 -21.29
N ASP A 262 -21.93 7.86 -21.23
CA ASP A 262 -21.70 6.96 -20.11
C ASP A 262 -20.20 6.73 -19.86
N THR A 263 -19.43 6.59 -20.93
CA THR A 263 -17.97 6.43 -20.88
C THR A 263 -17.27 7.69 -20.39
N SER A 264 -17.63 8.89 -20.90
CA SER A 264 -17.01 10.14 -20.47
C SER A 264 -17.35 10.46 -19.02
N LEU A 265 -18.60 10.24 -18.60
CA LEU A 265 -19.03 10.45 -17.22
C LEU A 265 -18.33 9.50 -16.26
N PHE A 266 -18.18 8.23 -16.65
CA PHE A 266 -17.44 7.25 -15.84
C PHE A 266 -15.99 7.69 -15.64
N GLU A 267 -15.30 8.09 -16.71
CA GLU A 267 -13.90 8.53 -16.66
C GLU A 267 -13.72 9.82 -15.85
N GLU A 268 -14.57 10.83 -16.07
CA GLU A 268 -14.51 12.11 -15.34
C GLU A 268 -14.77 11.93 -13.84
N HIS A 269 -15.81 11.16 -13.49
CA HIS A 269 -16.15 10.88 -12.09
C HIS A 269 -15.07 10.04 -11.40
N LEU A 270 -14.51 9.04 -12.09
CA LEU A 270 -13.40 8.24 -11.59
C LEU A 270 -12.15 9.11 -11.34
N CYS A 271 -11.76 9.94 -12.30
CA CYS A 271 -10.59 10.81 -12.18
C CYS A 271 -10.77 11.83 -11.05
N SER A 272 -11.97 12.40 -10.92
CA SER A 272 -12.34 13.29 -9.82
C SER A 272 -12.25 12.60 -8.46
N LEU A 273 -12.76 11.36 -8.37
CA LEU A 273 -12.73 10.56 -7.14
C LEU A 273 -11.29 10.19 -6.74
N LEU A 274 -10.46 9.73 -7.68
CA LEU A 274 -9.04 9.41 -7.44
C LEU A 274 -8.26 10.66 -7.02
N CYS A 275 -8.53 11.82 -7.64
CA CYS A 275 -8.01 13.11 -7.23
C CYS A 275 -8.37 13.45 -5.79
N ASP A 276 -9.63 13.28 -5.41
CA ASP A 276 -10.12 13.63 -4.08
C ASP A 276 -9.53 12.71 -3.02
N LEU A 277 -9.52 11.39 -3.25
CA LEU A 277 -8.91 10.43 -2.34
C LEU A 277 -7.41 10.69 -2.17
N THR A 278 -6.71 11.04 -3.25
CA THR A 278 -5.30 11.44 -3.21
C THR A 278 -5.12 12.76 -2.44
N GLY A 279 -6.00 13.74 -2.63
CA GLY A 279 -6.00 15.00 -1.89
C GLY A 279 -6.21 14.82 -0.39
N LEU A 280 -7.15 13.94 0.00
CA LEU A 280 -7.35 13.55 1.40
C LEU A 280 -6.11 12.87 1.98
N ALA A 281 -5.45 12.01 1.20
CA ALA A 281 -4.19 11.37 1.59
C ALA A 281 -3.05 12.39 1.75
N ILE A 282 -2.95 13.42 0.90
CA ILE A 282 -2.00 14.55 1.06
C ILE A 282 -2.24 15.26 2.39
N GLY A 283 -3.52 15.55 2.71
CA GLY A 283 -3.91 16.16 3.97
C GLY A 283 -3.45 15.35 5.19
N LYS A 284 -3.55 14.01 5.14
CA LYS A 284 -3.01 13.12 6.17
C LYS A 284 -1.48 13.13 6.22
N TYR A 285 -0.82 12.99 5.07
CA TYR A 285 0.64 12.96 4.97
C TYR A 285 1.30 14.23 5.54
N SER A 286 0.66 15.39 5.42
CA SER A 286 1.16 16.65 6.00
C SER A 286 1.45 16.58 7.52
N LYS A 287 0.77 15.65 8.23
CA LYS A 287 0.91 15.41 9.67
C LYS A 287 1.82 14.21 9.99
N VAL A 288 2.19 13.41 8.98
CA VAL A 288 2.98 12.18 9.15
C VAL A 288 4.46 12.53 9.29
N ARG A 289 5.10 11.95 10.31
CA ARG A 289 6.55 11.99 10.45
C ARG A 289 7.19 10.89 9.60
N PRO A 290 8.39 11.08 9.03
CA PRO A 290 9.08 10.01 8.29
C PRO A 290 9.24 8.70 9.09
N THR A 291 9.37 8.79 10.42
CA THR A 291 9.44 7.63 11.34
C THR A 291 8.15 6.83 11.45
N GLU A 292 7.02 7.41 11.07
CA GLU A 292 5.68 6.83 11.16
C GLU A 292 5.11 6.53 9.78
N ALA A 293 5.89 6.77 8.71
CA ALA A 293 5.44 6.65 7.33
C ALA A 293 4.74 5.31 7.06
N LEU A 294 5.36 4.18 7.42
CA LEU A 294 4.80 2.85 7.17
C LEU A 294 3.79 2.35 8.22
N SER A 295 3.69 3.02 9.38
CA SER A 295 2.68 2.70 10.41
C SER A 295 1.43 3.56 10.30
N SER A 296 1.49 4.64 9.54
CA SER A 296 0.39 5.56 9.33
C SER A 296 -0.60 5.03 8.29
N HIS A 297 -1.86 5.46 8.38
CA HIS A 297 -2.88 5.10 7.41
C HIS A 297 -3.15 6.26 6.45
N HIS A 298 -3.29 5.96 5.16
CA HIS A 298 -3.59 6.95 4.12
C HIS A 298 -5.08 7.31 4.00
N TYR A 299 -5.94 6.58 4.70
CA TYR A 299 -7.39 6.73 4.65
C TYR A 299 -7.96 7.40 5.93
N LEU A 300 -9.15 7.98 5.82
CA LEU A 300 -9.84 8.62 6.95
C LEU A 300 -10.48 7.59 7.88
N CYS A 301 -11.17 6.59 7.30
CA CYS A 301 -11.79 5.47 8.00
C CYS A 301 -11.70 4.19 7.14
N CYS A 302 -12.10 3.04 7.69
CA CYS A 302 -12.08 1.76 6.97
C CYS A 302 -13.01 1.74 5.73
N CYS A 303 -14.00 2.62 5.65
CA CYS A 303 -14.85 2.77 4.46
C CYS A 303 -14.07 3.37 3.28
N THR A 304 -13.22 4.37 3.54
CA THR A 304 -12.33 4.92 2.51
C THR A 304 -11.29 3.88 2.08
N LYS A 305 -10.80 3.03 3.01
CA LYS A 305 -9.96 1.87 2.69
C LYS A 305 -10.69 0.89 1.78
N GLU A 306 -11.94 0.54 2.10
CA GLU A 306 -12.76 -0.33 1.26
C GLU A 306 -12.99 0.28 -0.12
N LEU A 307 -13.29 1.58 -0.21
CA LEU A 307 -13.47 2.28 -1.49
C LEU A 307 -12.22 2.18 -2.39
N TRP A 308 -11.01 2.34 -1.83
CA TRP A 308 -9.77 2.12 -2.59
C TRP A 308 -9.70 0.69 -3.16
N VAL A 309 -10.02 -0.31 -2.34
CA VAL A 309 -10.02 -1.73 -2.75
C VAL A 309 -11.06 -1.98 -3.85
N LEU A 310 -12.27 -1.43 -3.71
CA LEU A 310 -13.33 -1.53 -4.71
C LEU A 310 -12.90 -0.94 -6.06
N LEU A 311 -12.29 0.25 -6.05
CA LEU A 311 -11.78 0.91 -7.26
C LEU A 311 -10.64 0.11 -7.92
N MET A 312 -9.70 -0.42 -7.13
CA MET A 312 -8.62 -1.27 -7.65
C MET A 312 -9.16 -2.48 -8.40
N HIS A 313 -10.10 -3.22 -7.80
CA HIS A 313 -10.67 -4.41 -8.41
C HIS A 313 -11.55 -4.10 -9.63
N LEU A 314 -12.35 -3.03 -9.58
CA LEU A 314 -13.19 -2.61 -10.70
C LEU A 314 -12.34 -2.22 -11.91
N LEU A 315 -11.29 -1.42 -11.72
CA LEU A 315 -10.43 -0.96 -12.81
C LEU A 315 -9.57 -2.07 -13.39
N GLU A 316 -9.07 -2.98 -12.55
CA GLU A 316 -8.34 -4.15 -13.01
C GLU A 316 -9.23 -5.10 -13.82
N HIS A 317 -10.51 -5.25 -13.43
CA HIS A 317 -11.48 -6.01 -14.22
C HIS A 317 -11.79 -5.34 -15.56
N ARG A 318 -12.03 -4.02 -15.57
CA ARG A 318 -12.27 -3.26 -16.80
C ARG A 318 -11.05 -3.28 -17.74
N ASN A 319 -9.83 -3.19 -17.21
CA ASN A 319 -8.61 -3.34 -18.02
C ASN A 319 -8.55 -4.71 -18.71
N LYS A 320 -8.91 -5.79 -18.00
CA LYS A 320 -8.91 -7.16 -18.53
C LYS A 320 -10.02 -7.43 -19.54
N VAL A 321 -11.22 -6.90 -19.32
CA VAL A 321 -12.44 -7.23 -20.10
C VAL A 321 -12.73 -6.21 -21.19
N LEU A 322 -12.52 -4.92 -20.90
CA LEU A 322 -12.85 -3.79 -21.78
C LEU A 322 -11.59 -3.12 -22.38
N HIS A 323 -10.39 -3.61 -22.06
CA HIS A 323 -9.10 -3.05 -22.51
C HIS A 323 -8.92 -1.55 -22.19
N THR A 324 -9.55 -1.06 -21.12
CA THR A 324 -9.35 0.30 -20.60
C THR A 324 -8.01 0.44 -19.89
N GLN A 325 -7.66 1.65 -19.43
CA GLN A 325 -6.48 1.86 -18.61
C GLN A 325 -6.54 1.06 -17.29
N SER A 326 -5.37 0.60 -16.80
CA SER A 326 -5.25 -0.08 -15.51
C SER A 326 -5.27 0.92 -14.35
N PHE A 327 -5.50 0.43 -13.12
CA PHE A 327 -5.45 1.26 -11.91
C PHE A 327 -4.14 2.07 -11.82
N TRP A 328 -3.00 1.41 -12.06
CA TRP A 328 -1.70 2.10 -12.03
C TRP A 328 -1.53 3.13 -13.13
N SER A 329 -2.16 2.96 -14.30
CA SER A 329 -2.12 3.99 -15.36
C SER A 329 -2.77 5.30 -14.90
N TYR A 330 -3.95 5.22 -14.28
CA TYR A 330 -4.62 6.40 -13.71
C TYR A 330 -3.78 7.02 -12.58
N MET A 331 -3.31 6.21 -11.64
CA MET A 331 -2.50 6.70 -10.53
C MET A 331 -1.17 7.31 -10.99
N ASN A 332 -0.49 6.71 -11.96
CA ASN A 332 0.76 7.26 -12.51
C ASN A 332 0.52 8.58 -13.23
N SER A 333 -0.60 8.70 -13.95
CA SER A 333 -0.99 9.96 -14.62
C SER A 333 -1.32 11.06 -13.61
N LEU A 334 -1.86 10.69 -12.44
CA LEU A 334 -2.14 11.61 -11.34
C LEU A 334 -0.88 12.01 -10.56
N LEU A 335 0.02 11.06 -10.27
CA LEU A 335 1.17 11.28 -9.37
C LEU A 335 2.41 11.83 -10.10
N ARG A 336 2.59 11.53 -11.39
CA ARG A 336 3.75 12.02 -12.16
C ARG A 336 3.81 13.55 -12.24
N PRO A 337 2.72 14.30 -12.45
CA PRO A 337 2.72 15.76 -12.39
C PRO A 337 3.18 16.31 -11.03
N LEU A 338 2.77 15.68 -9.92
CA LEU A 338 3.17 16.10 -8.56
C LEU A 338 4.69 16.08 -8.37
N VAL A 339 5.36 15.03 -8.84
CA VAL A 339 6.81 14.87 -8.63
C VAL A 339 7.62 15.66 -9.67
N THR A 340 7.08 15.85 -10.88
CA THR A 340 7.76 16.60 -11.96
C THR A 340 7.52 18.11 -11.92
N GLY A 341 6.55 18.59 -11.11
CA GLY A 341 6.15 19.99 -11.03
C GLY A 341 5.44 20.50 -12.29
N LYS A 342 5.01 19.60 -13.19
CA LYS A 342 4.25 19.94 -14.39
C LYS A 342 2.76 20.09 -14.04
N PRO A 343 2.01 20.94 -14.76
CA PRO A 343 0.57 20.97 -14.60
C PRO A 343 0.00 19.56 -14.87
N ALA A 344 -0.91 19.12 -14.00
CA ALA A 344 -1.67 17.91 -14.26
C ALA A 344 -2.54 18.13 -15.52
N GLY A 345 -2.87 17.05 -16.22
CA GLY A 345 -3.82 17.12 -17.33
C GLY A 345 -5.16 17.69 -16.85
N GLU A 346 -5.94 18.29 -17.75
CA GLU A 346 -7.23 18.95 -17.44
C GLU A 346 -8.18 18.01 -16.67
N GLN A 347 -8.11 16.70 -16.95
CA GLN A 347 -8.86 15.62 -16.30
C GLN A 347 -8.58 15.46 -14.79
N PHE A 348 -7.44 15.94 -14.30
CA PHE A 348 -7.05 15.90 -12.88
C PHE A 348 -6.97 17.31 -12.27
N SER A 349 -7.65 18.29 -12.89
CA SER A 349 -7.76 19.64 -12.34
C SER A 349 -8.41 19.58 -10.95
N GLY A 350 -7.69 20.11 -9.95
CA GLY A 350 -8.15 20.14 -8.55
C GLY A 350 -7.33 19.32 -7.56
N LEU A 351 -6.22 18.69 -7.96
CA LEU A 351 -5.26 18.15 -7.01
C LEU A 351 -4.63 19.30 -6.18
N PRO A 352 -4.49 19.18 -4.84
CA PRO A 352 -3.95 20.24 -4.01
C PRO A 352 -2.53 20.65 -4.44
N THR A 353 -2.31 21.95 -4.65
CA THR A 353 -1.01 22.52 -5.06
C THR A 353 0.03 22.53 -3.93
N HIS A 354 -0.39 22.35 -2.67
CA HIS A 354 0.49 22.41 -1.50
C HIS A 354 0.76 21.02 -0.92
N CYS A 355 1.79 20.35 -1.44
CA CYS A 355 2.38 19.18 -0.80
C CYS A 355 3.77 19.54 -0.24
N LYS A 356 3.98 19.31 1.07
CA LYS A 356 5.24 19.64 1.77
C LYS A 356 6.44 18.91 1.17
N ASP A 357 6.24 17.66 0.77
CA ASP A 357 7.25 16.79 0.19
C ASP A 357 6.57 15.88 -0.86
N PRO A 358 6.48 16.33 -2.11
CA PRO A 358 5.79 15.59 -3.17
C PRO A 358 6.40 14.22 -3.43
N LEU A 359 7.73 14.09 -3.39
CA LEU A 359 8.43 12.85 -3.68
C LEU A 359 8.21 11.81 -2.57
N GLY A 360 8.38 12.19 -1.30
CA GLY A 360 8.12 11.28 -0.19
C GLY A 360 6.64 10.92 -0.06
N PHE A 361 5.73 11.87 -0.36
CA PHE A 361 4.30 11.58 -0.46
C PHE A 361 3.99 10.52 -1.52
N THR A 362 4.57 10.64 -2.72
CA THR A 362 4.36 9.67 -3.79
C THR A 362 4.89 8.28 -3.40
N TRP A 363 6.09 8.20 -2.81
CA TRP A 363 6.62 6.95 -2.27
C TRP A 363 5.70 6.33 -1.22
N TRP A 364 5.23 7.14 -0.29
CA TRP A 364 4.32 6.73 0.77
C TRP A 364 3.01 6.20 0.20
N LEU A 365 2.34 6.96 -0.67
CA LEU A 365 1.05 6.57 -1.22
C LEU A 365 1.16 5.31 -2.08
N VAL A 366 2.14 5.21 -2.98
CA VAL A 366 2.33 4.01 -3.83
C VAL A 366 2.53 2.76 -2.96
N THR A 367 3.31 2.87 -1.88
CA THR A 367 3.54 1.74 -0.95
C THR A 367 2.23 1.33 -0.27
N HIS A 368 1.44 2.27 0.24
CA HIS A 368 0.19 1.94 0.92
C HIS A 368 -0.89 1.41 -0.03
N LEU A 369 -0.96 1.92 -1.27
CA LEU A 369 -1.85 1.37 -2.29
C LEU A 369 -1.44 -0.04 -2.69
N ALA A 370 -0.13 -0.31 -2.80
CA ALA A 370 0.36 -1.67 -3.05
C ALA A 370 -0.01 -2.64 -1.91
N MET A 371 -0.01 -2.18 -0.65
CA MET A 371 -0.50 -2.96 0.49
C MET A 371 -2.00 -3.26 0.40
N LEU A 372 -2.81 -2.31 -0.06
CA LEU A 372 -4.24 -2.56 -0.30
C LEU A 372 -4.50 -3.51 -1.47
N GLY A 373 -3.57 -3.62 -2.42
CA GLY A 373 -3.64 -4.58 -3.52
C GLY A 373 -3.61 -6.06 -3.09
N GLN A 374 -3.30 -6.36 -1.82
CA GLN A 374 -3.33 -7.73 -1.25
C GLN A 374 -4.73 -8.17 -0.80
N TYR A 375 -5.72 -7.27 -0.78
CA TYR A 375 -7.09 -7.62 -0.41
C TYR A 375 -7.77 -8.31 -1.59
N ASN A 376 -8.34 -9.49 -1.33
CA ASN A 376 -9.12 -10.19 -2.34
C ASN A 376 -10.52 -9.56 -2.52
N ARG A 377 -11.30 -10.12 -3.46
CA ARG A 377 -12.67 -9.66 -3.77
C ARG A 377 -13.66 -9.77 -2.60
N ASN A 378 -13.31 -10.53 -1.56
CA ASN A 378 -14.12 -10.72 -0.36
C ASN A 378 -13.66 -9.83 0.81
N GLY A 379 -12.64 -8.99 0.61
CA GLY A 379 -12.12 -8.10 1.65
C GLY A 379 -11.22 -8.78 2.69
N THR A 380 -10.73 -9.99 2.41
CA THR A 380 -9.76 -10.70 3.26
C THR A 380 -8.35 -10.59 2.68
N LEU A 381 -7.34 -10.51 3.54
CA LEU A 381 -5.94 -10.47 3.14
C LEU A 381 -5.52 -11.84 2.59
N GLN A 382 -5.04 -11.91 1.34
CA GLN A 382 -4.49 -13.13 0.76
C GLN A 382 -3.18 -12.84 0.01
N ASN A 383 -2.30 -13.83 -0.07
CA ASN A 383 -1.01 -13.73 -0.77
C ASN A 383 -1.12 -13.75 -2.31
N GLU A 384 -2.33 -13.85 -2.87
CA GLU A 384 -2.52 -13.85 -4.32
C GLU A 384 -2.49 -12.42 -4.87
N LYS A 385 -1.59 -12.18 -5.83
CA LYS A 385 -1.36 -10.88 -6.47
C LYS A 385 -2.51 -10.53 -7.42
N HIS A 386 -3.48 -9.76 -6.95
CA HIS A 386 -4.60 -9.31 -7.77
C HIS A 386 -4.26 -8.05 -8.57
N LEU A 387 -3.46 -7.17 -7.98
CA LEU A 387 -2.94 -5.95 -8.60
C LEU A 387 -1.53 -6.22 -9.15
N GLY A 388 -1.30 -5.88 -10.41
CA GLY A 388 0.02 -5.98 -11.04
C GLY A 388 1.07 -5.09 -10.36
N ASP A 389 2.35 -5.33 -10.64
CA ASP A 389 3.41 -4.43 -10.19
C ASP A 389 3.43 -3.12 -10.99
N ASN A 390 4.11 -2.11 -10.44
CA ASN A 390 4.28 -0.80 -11.07
C ASN A 390 5.76 -0.39 -11.04
N TRP A 391 6.65 -1.33 -11.34
CA TRP A 391 8.11 -1.09 -11.26
C TRP A 391 8.58 0.00 -12.22
N THR A 392 7.93 0.17 -13.37
CA THR A 392 8.28 1.21 -14.34
C THR A 392 8.18 2.62 -13.73
N PHE A 393 7.12 2.91 -12.98
CA PHE A 393 6.98 4.18 -12.27
C PHE A 393 7.91 4.28 -11.07
N VAL A 394 8.08 3.20 -10.30
CA VAL A 394 8.99 3.18 -9.16
C VAL A 394 10.45 3.40 -9.57
N GLU A 395 10.86 2.90 -10.74
CA GLU A 395 12.19 3.16 -11.31
C GLU A 395 12.41 4.64 -11.64
N GLU A 396 11.37 5.36 -12.07
CA GLU A 396 11.43 6.81 -12.23
C GLU A 396 11.57 7.53 -10.89
N LEU A 397 10.82 7.11 -9.87
CA LEU A 397 10.93 7.64 -8.51
C LEU A 397 12.32 7.38 -7.90
N LEU A 398 12.90 6.21 -8.17
CA LEU A 398 14.26 5.87 -7.78
C LEU A 398 15.27 6.75 -8.50
N LYS A 399 15.12 6.98 -9.81
CA LYS A 399 15.99 7.91 -10.56
C LYS A 399 15.91 9.32 -10.00
N LEU A 400 14.74 9.80 -9.59
CA LEU A 400 14.56 11.11 -8.95
C LEU A 400 15.17 11.15 -7.55
N THR A 401 15.08 10.05 -6.79
CA THR A 401 15.71 9.92 -5.47
C THR A 401 17.25 9.87 -5.57
N CYS A 402 17.78 9.20 -6.59
CA CYS A 402 19.21 8.91 -6.74
C CYS A 402 19.98 9.96 -7.57
N ASN A 403 19.32 10.75 -8.43
CA ASN A 403 19.96 11.76 -9.28
C ASN A 403 19.52 13.18 -8.94
N PRO A 404 20.34 13.97 -8.21
CA PRO A 404 20.02 15.37 -7.90
C PRO A 404 20.06 16.32 -9.11
N LYS A 405 20.53 15.86 -10.29
CA LYS A 405 20.65 16.65 -11.52
C LYS A 405 19.42 16.62 -12.44
N VAL A 406 18.50 15.67 -12.25
CA VAL A 406 17.30 15.49 -13.10
C VAL A 406 16.11 16.31 -12.59
N SER A 407 16.13 16.70 -11.33
CA SER A 407 15.13 17.54 -10.66
C SER A 407 15.41 19.03 -10.91
N SER A 408 15.10 19.51 -12.12
CA SER A 408 15.21 20.93 -12.50
C SER A 408 14.24 21.87 -11.78
N ALA A 409 13.37 21.37 -10.88
CA ALA A 409 12.36 22.17 -10.20
C ALA A 409 12.58 22.34 -8.67
N SER A 410 13.59 21.69 -8.07
CA SER A 410 14.06 22.02 -6.71
C SER A 410 15.32 21.23 -6.40
N SER A 411 16.42 21.94 -6.13
CA SER A 411 17.67 21.38 -5.65
C SER A 411 17.53 20.88 -4.21
N PHE A 412 16.79 19.81 -3.98
CA PHE A 412 16.86 19.08 -2.73
C PHE A 412 18.06 18.13 -2.80
N ASN A 413 19.18 18.52 -2.18
CA ASN A 413 20.06 17.50 -1.64
C ASN A 413 19.24 16.75 -0.59
N LEU A 414 18.68 15.60 -0.97
CA LEU A 414 17.86 14.78 -0.09
C LEU A 414 18.67 14.41 1.15
N ALA A 415 18.13 14.75 2.32
CA ALA A 415 18.72 14.32 3.58
C ALA A 415 18.67 12.78 3.65
N GLU A 416 19.64 12.17 4.35
CA GLU A 416 19.70 10.73 4.58
C GLU A 416 18.37 10.17 5.13
N GLU A 417 17.65 10.98 5.93
CA GLU A 417 16.32 10.66 6.43
C GLU A 417 15.31 10.31 5.33
N GLN A 418 15.31 11.08 4.25
CA GLN A 418 14.38 10.94 3.12
C GLN A 418 14.79 9.76 2.23
N VAL A 419 16.09 9.63 1.94
CA VAL A 419 16.61 8.47 1.19
C VAL A 419 16.32 7.17 1.93
N ARG A 420 16.44 7.16 3.27
CA ARG A 420 16.08 6.02 4.11
C ARG A 420 14.59 5.68 4.02
N MET A 421 13.71 6.68 4.03
CA MET A 421 12.27 6.48 3.86
C MET A 421 11.96 5.86 2.49
N HIS A 422 12.55 6.39 1.42
CA HIS A 422 12.35 5.87 0.07
C HIS A 422 12.90 4.45 -0.09
N ALA A 423 14.08 4.16 0.47
CA ALA A 423 14.65 2.82 0.49
C ALA A 423 13.75 1.84 1.26
N HIS A 424 13.14 2.28 2.37
CA HIS A 424 12.22 1.45 3.15
C HIS A 424 10.90 1.18 2.41
N CYS A 425 10.39 2.18 1.69
CA CYS A 425 9.25 2.01 0.78
C CYS A 425 9.60 1.00 -0.34
N CYS A 426 10.78 1.13 -0.96
CA CYS A 426 11.27 0.20 -1.98
C CYS A 426 11.39 -1.23 -1.45
N LEU A 427 11.91 -1.42 -0.22
CA LEU A 427 11.95 -2.72 0.44
C LEU A 427 10.55 -3.31 0.64
N SER A 428 9.61 -2.49 1.10
CA SER A 428 8.21 -2.91 1.28
C SER A 428 7.59 -3.34 -0.06
N LEU A 429 7.84 -2.58 -1.13
CA LEU A 429 7.39 -2.93 -2.47
C LEU A 429 8.06 -4.21 -3.01
N CYS A 430 9.32 -4.47 -2.71
CA CYS A 430 9.97 -5.75 -3.05
C CYS A 430 9.39 -6.95 -2.29
N LEU A 431 8.83 -6.75 -1.11
CA LEU A 431 8.12 -7.80 -0.37
C LEU A 431 6.69 -8.02 -0.89
N LEU A 432 6.05 -6.95 -1.38
CA LEU A 432 4.69 -6.97 -1.94
C LEU A 432 4.64 -7.50 -3.38
N TRP A 433 5.57 -7.04 -4.21
CA TRP A 433 5.68 -7.37 -5.63
C TRP A 433 6.83 -8.35 -5.86
N GLU A 434 7.05 -8.71 -7.12
CA GLU A 434 8.29 -9.42 -7.48
C GLU A 434 9.47 -8.44 -7.49
N PRO A 435 10.57 -8.68 -6.75
CA PRO A 435 11.71 -7.78 -6.77
C PRO A 435 12.30 -7.53 -8.17
N SER A 436 12.56 -6.26 -8.50
CA SER A 436 13.08 -5.82 -9.82
C SER A 436 14.61 -5.68 -9.84
N THR A 437 15.25 -6.28 -10.84
CA THR A 437 16.70 -6.15 -11.08
C THR A 437 17.11 -4.73 -11.44
N SER A 438 16.24 -4.00 -12.16
CA SER A 438 16.49 -2.62 -12.58
C SER A 438 16.40 -1.65 -11.39
N ALA A 439 15.45 -1.86 -10.48
CA ALA A 439 15.33 -1.10 -9.24
C ALA A 439 16.59 -1.23 -8.36
N VAL A 440 17.07 -2.45 -8.12
CA VAL A 440 18.32 -2.68 -7.36
C VAL A 440 19.52 -2.08 -8.05
N SER A 441 19.58 -2.16 -9.38
CA SER A 441 20.69 -1.58 -10.14
C SER A 441 20.74 -0.06 -10.00
N THR A 442 19.58 0.59 -10.01
CA THR A 442 19.47 2.06 -9.83
C THR A 442 19.94 2.47 -8.43
N LEU A 443 19.52 1.74 -7.38
CA LEU A 443 20.00 1.95 -6.01
C LEU A 443 21.51 1.71 -5.90
N TRP A 444 22.02 0.65 -6.54
CA TRP A 444 23.44 0.34 -6.53
C TRP A 444 24.30 1.43 -7.18
N GLU A 445 23.83 2.05 -8.26
CA GLU A 445 24.53 3.18 -8.87
C GLU A 445 24.68 4.38 -7.93
N TYR A 446 23.69 4.62 -7.06
CA TYR A 446 23.76 5.64 -6.02
C TYR A 446 24.74 5.25 -4.91
N TYR A 447 24.59 4.06 -4.31
CA TYR A 447 25.42 3.64 -3.18
C TYR A 447 26.89 3.38 -3.55
N SER A 448 27.18 2.92 -4.77
CA SER A 448 28.57 2.72 -5.23
C SER A 448 29.36 4.04 -5.34
N ARG A 449 28.67 5.14 -5.68
CA ARG A 449 29.28 6.49 -5.68
C ARG A 449 29.53 6.97 -4.25
N ASN A 450 28.58 6.71 -3.36
CA ASN A 450 28.60 7.19 -1.97
C ASN A 450 29.12 6.17 -0.96
N LEU A 451 29.83 5.12 -1.40
CA LEU A 451 30.17 3.98 -0.53
C LEU A 451 31.00 4.40 0.70
N SER A 452 31.86 5.41 0.56
CA SER A 452 32.67 5.97 1.63
C SER A 452 31.90 6.88 2.61
N ALA A 453 30.62 7.13 2.38
CA ALA A 453 29.77 7.92 3.27
C ALA A 453 29.38 7.14 4.52
N SER A 454 29.15 7.86 5.61
CA SER A 454 28.79 7.27 6.91
C SER A 454 27.30 6.94 7.03
N PHE A 455 26.43 7.51 6.17
CA PHE A 455 24.97 7.32 6.17
C PHE A 455 24.32 7.56 7.54
N THR A 456 24.83 8.56 8.28
CA THR A 456 24.46 8.79 9.68
C THR A 456 23.34 9.81 9.81
N VAL A 457 22.38 9.54 10.70
CA VAL A 457 21.27 10.45 11.00
C VAL A 457 21.44 11.00 12.44
N PRO A 458 21.42 12.33 12.66
CA PRO A 458 21.77 12.94 13.96
C PRO A 458 21.00 12.42 15.18
N TRP A 459 19.72 12.06 15.05
CA TRP A 459 18.90 11.54 16.16
C TRP A 459 18.92 10.03 16.32
N LEU A 460 19.53 9.27 15.39
CA LEU A 460 19.67 7.82 15.54
C LEU A 460 20.69 7.45 16.65
N GLY A 461 21.33 8.47 17.24
CA GLY A 461 22.33 8.33 18.28
C GLY A 461 23.61 7.63 17.77
N MET A 462 24.56 7.43 18.67
CA MET A 462 25.82 6.71 18.39
C MET A 462 25.61 5.24 18.00
N SER A 463 24.37 4.72 18.06
CA SER A 463 24.02 3.39 17.59
C SER A 463 24.17 3.21 16.07
N GLY A 464 24.35 4.30 15.30
CA GLY A 464 24.60 4.25 13.86
C GLY A 464 25.99 4.71 13.40
N VAL A 465 26.83 5.21 14.32
CA VAL A 465 28.07 5.93 13.97
C VAL A 465 29.24 5.39 14.79
N GLY A 466 30.04 4.51 14.19
CA GLY A 466 31.45 4.36 14.57
C GLY A 466 31.87 3.20 15.47
N SER A 467 31.00 2.26 15.89
CA SER A 467 31.41 1.18 16.83
C SER A 467 30.77 -0.21 16.66
N LEU A 468 29.95 -0.48 15.64
CA LEU A 468 28.96 -1.58 15.73
C LEU A 468 29.47 -3.00 15.46
N TYR A 469 30.55 -3.19 14.70
CA TYR A 469 31.03 -4.53 14.35
C TYR A 469 32.50 -4.66 14.70
N LYS A 470 32.80 -4.67 16.01
CA LYS A 470 34.18 -4.84 16.51
C LYS A 470 34.71 -6.24 16.23
N THR A 471 33.83 -7.23 16.19
CA THR A 471 34.19 -8.64 16.00
C THR A 471 33.76 -9.15 14.62
N PRO A 472 34.48 -10.15 14.06
CA PRO A 472 34.06 -10.89 12.87
C PRO A 472 32.64 -11.45 12.95
N GLN A 473 32.24 -12.05 14.08
CA GLN A 473 30.90 -12.61 14.25
C GLN A 473 29.82 -11.54 14.16
N ALA A 474 30.01 -10.39 14.82
CA ALA A 474 29.04 -9.29 14.76
C ALA A 474 28.83 -8.77 13.33
N LEU A 475 29.89 -8.77 12.50
CA LEU A 475 29.79 -8.39 11.09
C LEU A 475 29.00 -9.44 10.28
N LEU A 476 29.24 -10.73 10.54
CA LEU A 476 28.52 -11.83 9.90
C LEU A 476 27.04 -11.86 10.31
N GLU A 477 26.73 -11.65 11.59
CA GLU A 477 25.36 -11.55 12.11
C GLU A 477 24.61 -10.38 11.47
N GLN A 478 25.29 -9.26 11.23
CA GLN A 478 24.67 -8.16 10.51
C GLN A 478 24.34 -8.52 9.05
N ALA A 479 25.26 -9.22 8.37
CA ALA A 479 24.97 -9.73 7.03
C ALA A 479 23.78 -10.71 7.06
N ARG A 480 23.69 -11.57 8.08
CA ARG A 480 22.56 -12.48 8.30
C ARG A 480 21.25 -11.72 8.48
N ASN A 481 21.23 -10.69 9.32
CA ASN A 481 20.05 -9.83 9.55
C ASN A 481 19.60 -9.07 8.29
N CYS A 482 20.51 -8.80 7.36
CA CYS A 482 20.17 -8.25 6.05
C CYS A 482 19.57 -9.30 5.09
N CYS A 483 19.97 -10.57 5.21
CA CYS A 483 19.49 -11.66 4.38
C CYS A 483 18.13 -12.22 4.80
N SER A 484 17.69 -12.01 6.04
CA SER A 484 16.39 -12.43 6.57
C SER A 484 15.46 -11.22 6.81
N PRO A 485 14.83 -10.67 5.76
CA PRO A 485 13.94 -9.53 5.91
C PRO A 485 12.71 -9.91 6.73
N PHE A 486 12.28 -8.98 7.57
CA PHE A 486 11.07 -9.11 8.37
C PHE A 486 9.82 -9.16 7.48
N HIS A 487 8.79 -9.89 7.90
CA HIS A 487 7.49 -9.85 7.25
C HIS A 487 6.91 -8.44 7.29
N LEU A 488 6.22 -8.02 6.23
CA LEU A 488 5.74 -6.65 6.02
C LEU A 488 4.92 -6.09 7.20
N HIS A 489 4.08 -6.92 7.82
CA HIS A 489 3.21 -6.54 8.95
C HIS A 489 3.85 -6.75 10.32
N SER A 490 5.10 -7.22 10.38
CA SER A 490 5.76 -7.45 11.66
C SER A 490 6.26 -6.13 12.27
N PRO A 491 6.25 -6.01 13.60
CA PRO A 491 6.79 -4.83 14.29
C PRO A 491 8.27 -4.59 13.96
N GLY A 492 9.03 -5.66 13.64
CA GLY A 492 10.43 -5.57 13.23
C GLY A 492 10.62 -4.82 11.90
N HIS A 493 9.70 -4.99 10.94
CA HIS A 493 9.73 -4.25 9.67
C HIS A 493 9.48 -2.76 9.89
N THR A 494 8.42 -2.41 10.63
CA THR A 494 8.11 -1.00 10.94
C THR A 494 9.24 -0.32 11.73
N GLN A 495 9.89 -1.04 12.66
CA GLN A 495 10.99 -0.52 13.47
C GLN A 495 12.31 -0.39 12.69
N LEU A 496 12.45 -1.00 11.51
CA LEU A 496 13.67 -0.95 10.71
C LEU A 496 14.14 0.47 10.42
N TYR A 497 13.19 1.40 10.23
CA TYR A 497 13.50 2.81 10.03
C TYR A 497 14.25 3.45 11.21
N ARG A 498 14.01 2.95 12.44
CA ARG A 498 14.61 3.44 13.69
C ARG A 498 15.90 2.69 14.06
N SER A 499 16.25 1.61 13.37
CA SER A 499 17.41 0.77 13.70
C SER A 499 18.45 0.68 12.57
N ALA A 500 18.09 0.98 11.32
CA ALA A 500 18.96 0.85 10.16
C ALA A 500 19.16 2.19 9.42
N ASN A 501 20.33 2.36 8.81
CA ASN A 501 20.56 3.43 7.83
C ASN A 501 20.11 3.00 6.43
N SER A 502 20.12 3.93 5.47
CA SER A 502 19.60 3.64 4.12
C SER A 502 20.39 2.54 3.41
N PHE A 503 21.71 2.45 3.62
CA PHE A 503 22.55 1.40 3.04
C PHE A 503 22.18 -0.01 3.54
N HIS A 504 21.93 -0.17 4.85
CA HIS A 504 21.49 -1.45 5.40
C HIS A 504 20.09 -1.86 4.90
N ILE A 505 19.22 -0.89 4.63
CA ILE A 505 17.92 -1.17 4.02
C ILE A 505 18.12 -1.61 2.56
N PHE A 506 19.00 -0.93 1.81
CA PHE A 506 19.39 -1.36 0.46
C PHE A 506 19.96 -2.78 0.43
N LEU A 507 20.80 -3.16 1.38
CA LEU A 507 21.34 -4.53 1.44
C LEU A 507 20.24 -5.59 1.60
N ARG A 508 19.14 -5.28 2.31
CA ARG A 508 17.97 -6.16 2.39
C ARG A 508 17.25 -6.28 1.06
N VAL A 509 17.08 -5.16 0.35
CA VAL A 509 16.52 -5.16 -1.03
C VAL A 509 17.39 -5.99 -1.96
N LEU A 510 18.71 -5.82 -1.91
CA LEU A 510 19.68 -6.59 -2.68
C LEU A 510 19.58 -8.09 -2.35
N ALA A 511 19.53 -8.43 -1.06
CA ALA A 511 19.45 -9.81 -0.61
C ALA A 511 18.17 -10.50 -1.12
N LEU A 512 17.02 -9.82 -1.07
CA LEU A 512 15.75 -10.30 -1.63
C LEU A 512 15.85 -10.57 -3.14
N CYS A 513 16.52 -9.71 -3.89
CA CYS A 513 16.68 -9.89 -5.33
C CYS A 513 17.65 -11.03 -5.68
N LEU A 514 18.70 -11.22 -4.89
CA LEU A 514 19.68 -12.29 -5.10
C LEU A 514 19.17 -13.67 -4.68
N ALA A 515 18.22 -13.74 -3.73
CA ALA A 515 17.57 -14.96 -3.31
C ALA A 515 16.58 -15.53 -4.35
N GLN A 516 16.27 -14.79 -5.41
CA GLN A 516 15.41 -15.29 -6.49
C GLN A 516 16.15 -16.27 -7.39
N ASP A 517 15.83 -17.55 -7.29
CA ASP A 517 16.28 -18.57 -8.22
C ASP A 517 15.32 -18.69 -9.43
N ARG A 518 15.15 -17.59 -10.17
CA ARG A 518 14.32 -17.57 -11.39
C ARG A 518 15.20 -17.43 -12.63
N ALA A 519 14.80 -18.11 -13.71
CA ALA A 519 15.51 -18.13 -15.00
C ALA A 519 16.97 -18.61 -14.93
N GLY A 520 17.26 -19.66 -14.14
CA GLY A 520 18.60 -20.26 -14.06
C GLY A 520 19.68 -19.31 -13.51
N GLY A 521 19.30 -18.40 -12.61
CA GLY A 521 20.20 -17.44 -11.98
C GLY A 521 20.61 -16.25 -12.86
N VAL A 522 19.96 -16.01 -14.01
CA VAL A 522 20.28 -14.86 -14.88
C VAL A 522 20.17 -13.50 -14.15
N PRO A 523 19.09 -13.19 -13.41
CA PRO A 523 18.98 -11.97 -12.60
C PRO A 523 20.13 -11.81 -11.59
N GLN A 524 20.45 -12.91 -10.89
CA GLN A 524 21.50 -12.96 -9.88
C GLN A 524 22.88 -12.69 -10.50
N ARG A 525 23.19 -13.29 -11.65
CA ARG A 525 24.44 -13.07 -12.40
C ARG A 525 24.56 -11.64 -12.91
N GLN A 526 23.47 -11.04 -13.40
CA GLN A 526 23.46 -9.65 -13.86
C GLN A 526 23.75 -8.68 -12.72
N ILE A 527 23.10 -8.86 -11.56
CA ILE A 527 23.34 -8.05 -10.36
C ILE A 527 24.80 -8.21 -9.90
N LYS A 528 25.30 -9.46 -9.82
CA LYS A 528 26.69 -9.78 -9.46
C LYS A 528 27.69 -9.05 -10.39
N GLY A 529 27.50 -9.14 -11.71
CA GLY A 529 28.35 -8.46 -12.69
C GLY A 529 28.32 -6.94 -12.59
N ARG A 530 27.15 -6.35 -12.30
CA ARG A 530 27.01 -4.90 -12.07
C ARG A 530 27.67 -4.44 -10.78
N ILE A 531 27.70 -5.27 -9.74
CA ILE A 531 28.43 -4.99 -8.50
C ILE A 531 29.93 -5.02 -8.76
N TYR A 532 30.43 -6.12 -9.32
CA TYR A 532 31.87 -6.33 -9.51
C TYR A 532 32.50 -5.30 -10.45
N SER A 533 31.79 -4.86 -11.50
CA SER A 533 32.30 -3.89 -12.46
C SER A 533 32.53 -2.49 -11.89
N LYS A 534 31.93 -2.15 -10.73
CA LYS A 534 32.14 -0.84 -10.06
C LYS A 534 33.41 -0.79 -9.21
N PHE A 535 34.03 -1.93 -8.93
CA PHE A 535 35.25 -2.03 -8.15
C PHE A 535 36.47 -2.17 -9.06
N SER A 536 37.16 -1.05 -9.30
CA SER A 536 38.47 -1.01 -9.93
C SER A 536 39.57 -0.91 -8.87
N SER A 537 40.82 -1.21 -9.23
CA SER A 537 41.98 -1.01 -8.35
C SER A 537 42.02 0.41 -7.79
N LYS A 538 41.78 1.44 -8.63
CA LYS A 538 41.68 2.84 -8.21
C LYS A 538 40.56 3.05 -7.17
N LYS A 539 39.35 2.53 -7.43
CA LYS A 539 38.21 2.69 -6.51
C LYS A 539 38.48 2.03 -5.16
N MET A 540 39.11 0.86 -5.13
CA MET A 540 39.47 0.16 -3.89
C MET A 540 40.45 0.96 -3.04
N GLN A 541 41.45 1.58 -3.67
CA GLN A 541 42.46 2.41 -2.97
C GLN A 541 41.89 3.72 -2.42
N GLU A 542 40.82 4.26 -3.03
CA GLU A 542 40.15 5.49 -2.59
C GLU A 542 39.11 5.29 -1.46
N LEU A 543 38.87 4.05 -1.01
CA LEU A 543 37.88 3.78 0.04
C LEU A 543 38.36 4.28 1.40
N SER A 544 37.46 5.01 2.09
CA SER A 544 37.62 5.30 3.52
C SER A 544 37.44 4.03 4.36
N GLU A 545 37.78 4.08 5.65
CA GLU A 545 37.49 2.97 6.57
C GLU A 545 35.99 2.60 6.58
N ALA A 546 35.11 3.61 6.54
CA ALA A 546 33.66 3.40 6.41
C ALA A 546 33.30 2.73 5.07
N GLY A 547 33.94 3.16 3.97
CA GLY A 547 33.76 2.56 2.64
C GLY A 547 34.21 1.11 2.58
N LEU A 548 35.32 0.78 3.25
CA LEU A 548 35.80 -0.59 3.36
C LEU A 548 34.87 -1.46 4.21
N MET A 549 34.32 -0.94 5.32
CA MET A 549 33.28 -1.66 6.08
C MET A 549 32.02 -1.92 5.26
N ASN A 550 31.54 -0.91 4.52
CA ASN A 550 30.37 -1.06 3.65
C ASN A 550 30.64 -2.07 2.52
N PHE A 551 31.86 -2.09 1.97
CA PHE A 551 32.32 -3.10 1.01
C PHE A 551 32.26 -4.51 1.61
N LEU A 552 32.84 -4.71 2.79
CA LEU A 552 32.87 -6.03 3.45
C LEU A 552 31.45 -6.54 3.73
N LEU A 553 30.59 -5.69 4.29
CA LEU A 553 29.20 -6.06 4.56
C LEU A 553 28.42 -6.39 3.28
N LEU A 554 28.63 -5.62 2.20
CA LEU A 554 28.04 -5.92 0.89
C LEU A 554 28.45 -7.30 0.38
N PHE A 555 29.75 -7.60 0.36
CA PHE A 555 30.24 -8.87 -0.15
C PHE A 555 29.81 -10.05 0.71
N LEU A 556 29.70 -9.89 2.04
CA LEU A 556 29.14 -10.91 2.92
C LEU A 556 27.65 -11.18 2.61
N VAL A 557 26.84 -10.14 2.38
CA VAL A 557 25.43 -10.30 1.99
C VAL A 557 25.31 -11.01 0.65
N VAL A 558 26.15 -10.67 -0.34
CA VAL A 558 26.17 -11.35 -1.65
C VAL A 558 26.61 -12.80 -1.49
N ALA A 559 27.68 -13.06 -0.73
CA ALA A 559 28.19 -14.41 -0.46
C ALA A 559 27.17 -15.31 0.25
N ARG A 560 26.33 -14.73 1.11
CA ARG A 560 25.24 -15.46 1.77
C ARG A 560 24.09 -15.84 0.84
N GLN A 561 23.85 -15.10 -0.23
CA GLN A 561 22.73 -15.36 -1.16
C GLN A 561 23.15 -16.08 -2.45
N VAL A 562 24.45 -16.13 -2.76
CA VAL A 562 25.01 -16.70 -3.98
C VAL A 562 26.06 -17.78 -3.62
N GLU A 563 26.70 -18.36 -4.63
CA GLU A 563 27.86 -19.25 -4.50
C GLU A 563 28.99 -18.54 -3.73
N LEU A 564 29.33 -19.08 -2.55
CA LEU A 564 30.26 -18.47 -1.59
C LEU A 564 31.68 -18.39 -2.13
N GLU A 565 32.19 -19.48 -2.72
CA GLU A 565 33.57 -19.57 -3.23
C GLU A 565 33.84 -18.51 -4.31
N ASP A 566 32.90 -18.35 -5.23
CA ASP A 566 32.91 -17.38 -6.32
C ASP A 566 33.01 -15.93 -5.82
N VAL A 567 32.19 -15.60 -4.82
CA VAL A 567 32.13 -14.26 -4.22
C VAL A 567 33.36 -14.00 -3.35
N ALA A 568 33.80 -15.00 -2.58
CA ALA A 568 34.95 -14.91 -1.70
C ALA A 568 36.25 -14.76 -2.50
N SER A 569 36.45 -15.54 -3.57
CA SER A 569 37.59 -15.40 -4.48
C SER A 569 37.66 -13.98 -5.03
N ARG A 570 36.53 -13.47 -5.53
CA ARG A 570 36.48 -12.11 -6.06
C ARG A 570 36.71 -11.04 -4.98
N ALA A 571 36.19 -11.23 -3.78
CA ALA A 571 36.42 -10.31 -2.66
C ALA A 571 37.92 -10.26 -2.30
N CYS A 572 38.58 -11.42 -2.22
CA CYS A 572 40.01 -11.53 -1.96
C CYS A 572 40.85 -10.85 -3.04
N GLU A 573 40.53 -11.05 -4.32
CA GLU A 573 41.18 -10.35 -5.44
C GLU A 573 41.08 -8.83 -5.31
N LEU A 574 39.88 -8.32 -5.01
CA LEU A 574 39.64 -6.88 -4.87
C LEU A 574 40.35 -6.29 -3.65
N LEU A 575 40.38 -7.01 -2.51
CA LEU A 575 41.12 -6.62 -1.32
C LEU A 575 42.64 -6.61 -1.59
N GLY A 576 43.13 -7.46 -2.48
CA GLY A 576 44.52 -7.48 -2.94
C GLY A 576 44.97 -6.23 -3.70
N PHE A 577 44.05 -5.36 -4.16
CA PHE A 577 44.40 -4.08 -4.78
C PHE A 577 44.77 -2.98 -3.78
N LEU A 578 44.56 -3.21 -2.48
CA LEU A 578 44.96 -2.28 -1.43
C LEU A 578 46.49 -2.33 -1.25
N PRO A 579 47.15 -1.19 -1.03
CA PRO A 579 48.60 -1.14 -0.88
C PRO A 579 49.04 -1.93 0.37
N THR A 580 50.20 -2.57 0.27
CA THR A 580 50.85 -3.30 1.38
C THR A 580 51.08 -2.41 2.60
N ASN A 581 51.35 -1.11 2.39
CA ASN A 581 51.47 -0.08 3.42
C ASN A 581 50.13 0.62 3.76
N CYS A 582 49.02 -0.13 3.79
CA CYS A 582 47.72 0.42 4.18
C CYS A 582 47.70 0.95 5.63
N PRO A 583 46.83 1.93 5.94
CA PRO A 583 46.62 2.38 7.31
C PRO A 583 46.25 1.20 8.24
N PRO A 584 46.64 1.26 9.52
CA PRO A 584 46.34 0.20 10.48
C PRO A 584 44.84 -0.10 10.61
N GLY A 585 43.99 0.94 10.52
CA GLY A 585 42.54 0.80 10.51
C GLY A 585 42.06 -0.08 9.37
N HIS A 586 42.46 0.21 8.13
CA HIS A 586 42.17 -0.64 6.96
C HIS A 586 42.64 -2.07 7.15
N ARG A 587 43.86 -2.30 7.66
CA ARG A 587 44.39 -3.65 7.90
C ARG A 587 43.51 -4.44 8.88
N THR A 588 43.08 -3.79 9.95
CA THR A 588 42.15 -4.37 10.93
C THR A 588 40.84 -4.80 10.26
N LEU A 589 40.29 -3.96 9.38
CA LEU A 589 39.05 -4.28 8.66
C LEU A 589 39.22 -5.43 7.67
N ILE A 590 40.34 -5.48 6.94
CA ILE A 590 40.63 -6.57 6.00
C ILE A 590 40.65 -7.91 6.75
N TRP A 591 41.39 -7.99 7.86
CA TRP A 591 41.44 -9.20 8.67
C TRP A 591 40.07 -9.57 9.24
N ARG A 592 39.30 -8.59 9.74
CA ARG A 592 37.93 -8.83 10.21
C ARG A 592 37.03 -9.40 9.11
N GLY A 593 37.09 -8.84 7.91
CA GLY A 593 36.32 -9.31 6.76
C GLY A 593 36.69 -10.73 6.34
N GLN A 594 37.98 -11.05 6.31
CA GLN A 594 38.49 -12.39 5.99
C GLN A 594 38.11 -13.42 7.04
N LEU A 595 38.20 -13.08 8.33
CA LEU A 595 37.73 -13.95 9.42
C LEU A 595 36.21 -14.16 9.35
N SER A 596 35.44 -13.13 8.97
CA SER A 596 33.98 -13.26 8.77
C SER A 596 33.62 -14.17 7.60
N LEU A 597 34.41 -14.14 6.52
CA LEU A 597 34.28 -15.10 5.42
C LEU A 597 34.62 -16.51 5.91
N LEU A 598 35.70 -16.68 6.66
CA LEU A 598 36.12 -17.98 7.21
C LEU A 598 35.00 -18.61 8.08
N LEU A 599 34.36 -17.82 8.94
CA LEU A 599 33.15 -18.23 9.67
C LEU A 599 32.02 -18.68 8.73
N LEU A 600 31.78 -17.96 7.64
CA LEU A 600 30.76 -18.31 6.66
C LEU A 600 31.10 -19.58 5.86
N PHE A 601 32.38 -19.84 5.57
CA PHE A 601 32.84 -21.11 4.98
C PHE A 601 32.59 -22.27 5.94
N GLN A 602 32.85 -22.08 7.24
CA GLN A 602 32.55 -23.07 8.28
C GLN A 602 31.04 -23.31 8.42
N GLU A 603 30.20 -22.27 8.43
CA GLU A 603 28.73 -22.39 8.46
C GLU A 603 28.20 -23.27 7.31
N ARG A 604 28.88 -23.25 6.15
CA ARG A 604 28.53 -24.04 4.96
C ARG A 604 29.30 -25.36 4.82
N GLY A 605 30.19 -25.68 5.76
CA GLY A 605 30.99 -26.90 5.73
C GLY A 605 32.02 -26.98 4.59
N LEU A 606 32.53 -25.83 4.13
CA LEU A 606 33.53 -25.74 3.06
C LEU A 606 34.97 -25.69 3.62
N ASP A 607 35.97 -25.97 2.77
CA ASP A 607 37.38 -25.88 3.15
C ASP A 607 37.81 -24.43 3.45
N VAL A 608 38.55 -24.27 4.54
CA VAL A 608 39.06 -22.99 5.04
C VAL A 608 40.57 -22.86 4.87
N GLY A 609 41.27 -23.91 4.43
CA GLY A 609 42.74 -24.00 4.44
C GLY A 609 43.42 -22.87 3.67
N ALA A 610 42.91 -22.50 2.50
CA ALA A 610 43.45 -21.42 1.67
C ALA A 610 43.32 -20.03 2.35
N GLN A 611 42.14 -19.72 2.91
CA GLN A 611 41.91 -18.45 3.61
C GLN A 611 42.67 -18.35 4.93
N ALA A 612 42.72 -19.44 5.69
CA ALA A 612 43.48 -19.52 6.94
C ALA A 612 44.99 -19.31 6.69
N SER A 613 45.53 -19.95 5.65
CA SER A 613 46.94 -19.83 5.28
C SER A 613 47.33 -18.41 4.87
N TRP A 614 46.47 -17.73 4.12
CA TRP A 614 46.66 -16.32 3.76
C TRP A 614 46.60 -15.39 4.98
N LEU A 615 45.65 -15.61 5.89
CA LEU A 615 45.54 -14.84 7.13
C LEU A 615 46.78 -15.02 8.01
N ALA A 616 47.28 -16.26 8.13
CA ALA A 616 48.49 -16.57 8.89
C ALA A 616 49.75 -15.91 8.29
N SER A 617 49.91 -15.93 6.97
CA SER A 617 51.06 -15.27 6.32
C SER A 617 51.01 -13.75 6.51
N SER A 618 49.83 -13.13 6.35
CA SER A 618 49.62 -11.69 6.57
C SER A 618 49.88 -11.26 8.02
N PHE A 619 49.44 -12.07 8.98
CA PHE A 619 49.75 -11.87 10.40
C PHE A 619 51.26 -11.96 10.66
N ASN A 620 51.93 -13.00 10.15
CA ASN A 620 53.36 -13.20 10.33
C ASN A 620 54.20 -12.05 9.77
N GLU A 621 53.84 -11.51 8.60
CA GLU A 621 54.51 -10.33 8.04
C GLU A 621 54.35 -9.10 8.93
N THR A 622 53.13 -8.86 9.44
CA THR A 622 52.85 -7.73 10.33
C THR A 622 53.54 -7.87 11.69
N ALA A 623 53.57 -9.09 12.24
CA ALA A 623 54.29 -9.40 13.47
C ALA A 623 55.80 -9.19 13.30
N LYS A 624 56.39 -9.62 12.18
CA LYS A 624 57.81 -9.34 11.86
C LYS A 624 58.11 -7.84 11.81
N GLU A 625 57.24 -7.03 11.20
CA GLU A 625 57.36 -5.56 11.20
C GLU A 625 57.32 -4.98 12.62
N PHE A 626 56.44 -5.51 13.48
CA PHE A 626 56.31 -5.09 14.89
C PHE A 626 57.54 -5.44 15.73
N TYR A 627 58.09 -6.65 15.57
CA TYR A 627 59.26 -7.12 16.32
C TYR A 627 60.60 -6.54 15.83
N ASN A 628 60.65 -5.96 14.63
CA ASN A 628 61.88 -5.38 14.11
C ASN A 628 62.38 -4.24 15.01
N LYS A 629 63.69 -4.25 15.30
CA LYS A 629 64.34 -3.30 16.21
C LYS A 629 64.43 -1.88 15.61
N THR A 630 64.35 -1.76 14.29
CA THR A 630 64.44 -0.48 13.57
C THR A 630 63.08 0.21 13.38
N THR A 631 61.96 -0.44 13.74
CA THR A 631 60.62 0.14 13.60
C THR A 631 60.38 1.21 14.66
N GLU A 632 59.92 2.40 14.25
CA GLU A 632 59.61 3.51 15.15
C GLU A 632 58.55 3.14 16.21
N VAL A 633 58.66 3.71 17.40
CA VAL A 633 57.74 3.44 18.53
C VAL A 633 56.30 3.82 18.20
N SER A 634 56.10 4.94 17.49
CA SER A 634 54.79 5.39 16.97
C SER A 634 54.15 4.35 16.03
N ARG A 635 54.95 3.76 15.14
CA ARG A 635 54.52 2.70 14.21
C ARG A 635 54.23 1.40 14.94
N LYS A 636 55.02 1.01 15.95
CA LYS A 636 54.74 -0.17 16.78
C LYS A 636 53.41 -0.04 17.53
N LEU A 637 53.12 1.12 18.11
CA LEU A 637 51.83 1.40 18.75
C LEU A 637 50.67 1.28 17.75
N ALA A 638 50.86 1.76 16.52
CA ALA A 638 49.86 1.67 15.46
C ALA A 638 49.60 0.23 14.98
N LEU A 639 50.62 -0.63 14.97
CA LEU A 639 50.52 -2.05 14.57
C LEU A 639 49.90 -2.95 15.65
N TRP A 640 49.96 -2.53 16.92
CA TRP A 640 49.39 -3.29 18.04
C TRP A 640 47.87 -3.46 17.93
N GLY A 641 47.14 -2.41 17.51
CA GLY A 641 45.69 -2.46 17.34
C GLY A 641 45.21 -3.56 16.37
N PRO A 642 45.73 -3.62 15.13
CA PRO A 642 45.44 -4.70 14.20
C PRO A 642 45.79 -6.08 14.74
N LEU A 643 46.99 -6.26 15.33
CA LEU A 643 47.45 -7.54 15.88
C LEU A 643 46.54 -8.04 17.01
N GLY A 644 46.12 -7.16 17.92
CA GLY A 644 45.16 -7.49 18.97
C GLY A 644 43.81 -7.91 18.38
N SER A 645 43.27 -7.15 17.43
CA SER A 645 41.99 -7.49 16.79
C SER A 645 42.03 -8.81 16.01
N TYR A 646 43.19 -9.20 15.46
CA TYR A 646 43.38 -10.50 14.83
C TYR A 646 43.30 -11.64 15.85
N LEU A 647 44.03 -11.52 16.96
CA LEU A 647 44.05 -12.55 18.01
C LEU A 647 42.66 -12.75 18.62
N GLU A 648 41.96 -11.65 18.91
CA GLU A 648 40.56 -11.70 19.39
C GLU A 648 39.63 -12.35 18.37
N GLY A 649 39.74 -11.99 17.09
CA GLY A 649 38.90 -12.55 16.04
C GLY A 649 39.17 -14.03 15.76
N VAL A 650 40.42 -14.48 15.85
CA VAL A 650 40.79 -15.89 15.73
C VAL A 650 40.25 -16.70 16.92
N ALA A 651 40.36 -16.17 18.14
CA ALA A 651 39.77 -16.79 19.32
C ALA A 651 38.25 -16.97 19.16
N GLU A 652 37.55 -15.95 18.66
CA GLU A 652 36.11 -16.02 18.38
C GLU A 652 35.76 -17.11 17.36
N VAL A 653 36.56 -17.28 16.30
CA VAL A 653 36.39 -18.37 15.31
C VAL A 653 36.56 -19.75 15.95
N PHE A 654 37.53 -19.91 16.86
CA PHE A 654 37.73 -21.18 17.57
C PHE A 654 36.57 -21.50 18.53
N GLU A 655 36.02 -20.50 19.22
CA GLU A 655 34.92 -20.67 20.18
C GLU A 655 33.58 -20.97 19.50
N THR A 656 33.34 -20.40 18.31
CA THR A 656 32.06 -20.54 17.59
C THR A 656 31.98 -21.77 16.70
N SER A 657 33.10 -22.44 16.41
CA SER A 657 33.14 -23.55 15.46
C SER A 657 33.19 -24.93 16.13
N PRO A 658 32.10 -25.72 16.11
CA PRO A 658 32.08 -27.07 16.70
C PRO A 658 32.88 -28.10 15.90
N THR A 659 33.29 -27.80 14.66
CA THR A 659 33.87 -28.73 13.68
C THR A 659 35.35 -28.47 13.35
N LEU A 660 36.04 -27.54 14.03
CA LEU A 660 37.49 -27.35 13.88
C LEU A 660 38.33 -28.58 14.29
N SER A 661 37.68 -29.65 14.77
CA SER A 661 38.25 -30.98 14.92
C SER A 661 38.56 -31.70 13.59
N LEU A 662 38.09 -31.20 12.44
CA LEU A 662 38.36 -31.80 11.11
C LEU A 662 39.59 -31.21 10.41
N SER A 663 40.20 -30.15 10.95
CA SER A 663 41.41 -29.51 10.43
C SER A 663 42.55 -29.48 11.46
N GLU A 664 42.54 -30.41 12.44
CA GLU A 664 43.59 -30.52 13.45
C GLU A 664 44.97 -30.90 12.90
N GLU A 665 45.05 -31.43 11.68
CA GLU A 665 46.35 -31.82 11.10
C GLU A 665 47.24 -30.62 10.71
N ASN A 666 46.74 -29.38 10.74
CA ASN A 666 47.54 -28.18 10.51
C ASN A 666 47.78 -27.31 11.77
N LYS A 667 47.48 -27.82 12.97
CA LYS A 667 47.61 -27.08 14.26
C LYS A 667 49.04 -26.95 14.83
N TYR A 668 50.06 -26.93 13.97
CA TYR A 668 51.42 -26.55 14.38
C TYR A 668 51.90 -25.33 13.60
N PHE A 669 51.52 -24.13 14.08
CA PHE A 669 52.19 -22.86 13.79
C PHE A 669 52.35 -22.03 15.05
#